data_AF-A0A0V1IV53-F1
#
_entry.id   AF-A0A0V1IV53-F1
#
_cell.length_a   1.000
_cell.length_b   1.000
_cell.length_c   1.000
_cell.angle_alpha   90.00
_cell.angle_beta   90.00
_cell.angle_gamma   90.00
#
_symmetry.space_group_name_H-M   'P 1'
#
loop_
_entity.id
_entity.type
_entity.pdbx_description
1 polymer ?
#
loop_
_entity_poly.entity_id
_entity_poly.type
_entity_poly.pdbx_seq_one_letter_code
_entity_poly.pdbx_strand_id
1 'polypeptide(L)'
;LLSELLLLLCFQIVSLAMSEQRKDVEEISDELLQFRLKELVKRPEYGTVGKPIKLACNYFPLIKLQKGDLMVNRYHIDIQHPRLKLNWFDFNLLDESREIFWAYVVKRSDIFGDPFKLAYDGRSGLYTVDKLRLNQVGEEAALEKFSFKTVRENKPSEVTILIKPTGLVHLDFKNAEAGLLDEREKGAVQFLDILFAQGRSCPLFELSKSFKAVKNSFYFISQGADLDVKYGITLWRGLFISARVIDGFRPAINIDVSHSCFYKHQSLINLICDILNGDEHDVKFHPCQLKIDSYLKREHLRLLIPELKGISIHTTHRNQDRVYRIKDISGTAASVVFEKDGKKVSIAEYFHDVYAPLKYPNLPLVQVGSKSKAIYFPVEVCQVANCQRYNKKLKACQTTSIIRYALSDAPTRIQKCIDLVQKSNLNGDPFLKNFGVKIKGEPVIVNGRVLSPPRLEYGKGNGGQQIVLTPKDGAWYLKEFKFFESAYCQSFGFVSFLPLHKASMLQEFCWQVVRTCRSTGIQMPDNPKFFEQAGKNDSVEMVFKRISEKCDRDGIKCDLVFVALYSPEQYAEVKSCGDITFGLVTQCLLSRTINDVAVKKSYSTMLNIAMKINMKIGGINAKLQKDEILDNYLYKNNTLVIGVDVVHPSAVEKHLPSIAAVVGNVDINVTKFHASVQILAARQELVIGIEKQFRERLVEYNVVNKSFPKNIIVFRDGVSEGQFMQVLDEELIALRRACKSFIKNCQPLITFVVVQKRHHARFFCCDEAAARGRGKNIPAGTVVDRAVTSPDEYDFFLCSHHGIQGTSRPTRYHVLLDESNMNANTMQSITYYLCHIYGKDVKEISDELLQFRLKELVKRPEYGTVGKPIKLACNYFPLIKLQKGDLMVNRYHIDIQHPRLKLNWFDFNLLDESREIFWAYVVKRSDIFGDPFKLAYDGRSGLYTVDKLRLNQVGEEAALEKFSFKTVRENKPSEVTILIKPTGLVHLDFKNAEAGLLDEREKGAIVITFVVVQKRHHARFFCCDEAAARGRGKNIPAGTVVDRAVTSPDEYDFFLCSHHGIQGTSRPTRYHVLLDESNMNANTMQSITYYLCHIYGRCTRSVSIPAPVYFAHLVCARARYHVLAALNSGLVEKFSDEDSSSSSSSSKAESVKAELVKIIALHSRVKKVMYYA
;
A
#
# COMPACT_ATOMS: atom_id res chain seq x y z
N LEU A 1 -49.31 0.58 42.18
CA LEU A 1 -48.75 -0.52 42.99
C LEU A 1 -48.07 -1.58 42.15
N LEU A 2 -48.78 -2.55 41.56
CA LEU A 2 -48.15 -3.70 40.88
C LEU A 2 -47.26 -3.32 39.68
N SER A 3 -47.66 -2.32 38.88
CA SER A 3 -46.86 -1.77 37.79
C SER A 3 -45.61 -1.01 38.27
N GLU A 4 -45.70 -0.29 39.38
CA GLU A 4 -44.58 0.46 39.98
C GLU A 4 -43.57 -0.47 40.65
N LEU A 5 -44.04 -1.55 41.28
CA LEU A 5 -43.19 -2.65 41.76
C LEU A 5 -42.44 -3.31 40.60
N LEU A 6 -43.09 -3.52 39.46
CA LEU A 6 -42.42 -4.03 38.25
C LEU A 6 -41.38 -3.02 37.72
N LEU A 7 -41.71 -1.72 37.73
CA LEU A 7 -40.79 -0.66 37.30
C LEU A 7 -39.56 -0.56 38.23
N LEU A 8 -39.76 -0.67 39.55
CA LEU A 8 -38.71 -0.70 40.57
C LEU A 8 -37.84 -1.95 40.45
N LEU A 9 -38.43 -3.14 40.23
CA LEU A 9 -37.64 -4.34 39.94
C LEU A 9 -36.80 -4.17 38.67
N CYS A 10 -37.39 -3.66 37.59
CA CYS A 10 -36.65 -3.36 36.37
C CYS A 10 -35.53 -2.33 36.60
N PHE A 11 -35.77 -1.29 37.40
CA PHE A 11 -34.74 -0.30 37.74
C PHE A 11 -33.63 -0.87 38.63
N GLN A 12 -33.96 -1.76 39.57
CA GLN A 12 -32.97 -2.46 40.39
C GLN A 12 -32.18 -3.49 39.58
N ILE A 13 -32.82 -4.24 38.69
CA ILE A 13 -32.15 -5.21 37.81
C ILE A 13 -31.23 -4.48 36.81
N VAL A 14 -31.69 -3.38 36.21
CA VAL A 14 -30.85 -2.54 35.34
C VAL A 14 -29.73 -1.86 36.14
N SER A 15 -29.98 -1.41 37.37
CA SER A 15 -28.96 -0.81 38.23
C SER A 15 -27.91 -1.83 38.72
N LEU A 16 -28.31 -3.06 39.06
CA LEU A 16 -27.37 -4.15 39.33
C LEU A 16 -26.59 -4.51 38.07
N ALA A 17 -27.24 -4.68 36.91
CA ALA A 17 -26.54 -4.96 35.66
C ALA A 17 -25.59 -3.84 35.24
N MET A 18 -25.93 -2.57 35.51
CA MET A 18 -25.04 -1.42 35.29
C MET A 18 -23.92 -1.33 36.35
N SER A 19 -24.14 -1.83 37.56
CA SER A 19 -23.15 -1.91 38.65
C SER A 19 -22.13 -3.04 38.39
N GLU A 20 -22.61 -4.23 38.02
CA GLU A 20 -21.79 -5.35 37.56
C GLU A 20 -21.06 -4.98 36.28
N GLN A 21 -21.73 -4.37 35.28
CA GLN A 21 -21.02 -3.85 34.10
C GLN A 21 -20.01 -2.74 34.44
N ARG A 22 -20.23 -1.90 35.46
CA ARG A 22 -19.21 -0.93 35.88
C ARG A 22 -18.02 -1.60 36.52
N LYS A 23 -18.22 -2.57 37.42
CA LYS A 23 -17.11 -3.33 38.01
C LYS A 23 -16.36 -4.16 36.97
N ASP A 24 -17.07 -4.91 36.12
CA ASP A 24 -16.49 -5.62 34.97
C ASP A 24 -15.70 -4.64 34.08
N VAL A 25 -16.24 -3.45 33.75
CA VAL A 25 -15.55 -2.48 32.88
C VAL A 25 -14.38 -1.79 33.59
N GLU A 26 -14.45 -1.54 34.89
CA GLU A 26 -13.35 -0.94 35.68
C GLU A 26 -12.20 -1.96 35.84
N GLU A 27 -12.47 -3.21 36.25
CA GLU A 27 -11.47 -4.30 36.28
C GLU A 27 -10.90 -4.61 34.89
N ILE A 28 -11.74 -4.67 33.85
CA ILE A 28 -11.28 -4.83 32.46
C ILE A 28 -10.47 -3.61 32.00
N SER A 29 -10.74 -2.40 32.50
CA SER A 29 -9.96 -1.21 32.12
C SER A 29 -8.58 -1.19 32.77
N ASP A 30 -8.45 -1.62 34.02
CA ASP A 30 -7.16 -1.73 34.72
C ASP A 30 -6.31 -2.91 34.19
N GLU A 31 -6.92 -4.05 33.85
CA GLU A 31 -6.23 -5.09 33.06
C GLU A 31 -5.80 -4.55 31.67
N LEU A 32 -6.69 -3.86 30.94
CA LEU A 32 -6.36 -3.33 29.61
C LEU A 32 -5.33 -2.20 29.63
N LEU A 33 -5.17 -1.49 30.75
CA LEU A 33 -4.10 -0.51 30.94
C LEU A 33 -2.71 -1.17 30.97
N GLN A 34 -2.61 -2.42 31.46
CA GLN A 34 -1.37 -3.22 31.35
C GLN A 34 -1.11 -3.68 29.91
N PHE A 35 -2.16 -3.95 29.12
CA PHE A 35 -2.05 -4.40 27.72
C PHE A 35 -1.63 -3.32 26.70
N ARG A 36 -1.15 -2.14 27.14
CA ARG A 36 -0.41 -1.22 26.27
C ARG A 36 0.98 -1.79 25.97
N LEU A 37 1.03 -2.66 24.99
CA LEU A 37 2.17 -2.75 24.07
C LEU A 37 2.52 -1.35 23.61
N LYS A 38 3.82 -1.02 23.66
CA LYS A 38 4.24 0.34 23.35
C LYS A 38 4.83 0.37 21.93
N GLU A 39 5.92 -0.34 21.65
CA GLU A 39 6.52 -0.63 20.34
C GLU A 39 6.97 -2.11 20.31
N LEU A 40 8.20 -2.46 19.88
CA LEU A 40 8.43 -3.69 19.13
C LEU A 40 9.67 -4.59 19.40
N VAL A 41 9.47 -5.82 19.93
CA VAL A 41 10.49 -6.88 20.26
C VAL A 41 11.68 -6.99 19.33
N LYS A 42 12.81 -7.57 19.77
CA LYS A 42 14.12 -7.63 19.08
C LYS A 42 14.48 -9.05 18.57
N ARG A 43 15.33 -9.29 17.53
CA ARG A 43 15.72 -10.69 17.11
C ARG A 43 17.12 -11.23 17.41
N PRO A 44 17.27 -12.26 18.24
CA PRO A 44 18.49 -13.08 18.49
C PRO A 44 20.04 -12.84 18.22
N GLU A 45 20.85 -13.95 18.25
CA GLU A 45 22.28 -14.28 17.80
C GLU A 45 22.67 -14.41 16.27
N TYR A 46 22.76 -15.57 15.52
CA TYR A 46 23.15 -15.66 14.05
C TYR A 46 22.85 -16.97 13.12
N GLY A 47 21.93 -16.90 12.10
CA GLY A 47 21.61 -17.73 10.85
C GLY A 47 22.39 -19.00 10.22
N THR A 48 21.93 -20.29 10.14
CA THR A 48 22.81 -21.48 9.67
C THR A 48 22.48 -22.60 8.56
N VAL A 49 21.85 -23.79 8.81
CA VAL A 49 22.10 -25.16 8.17
C VAL A 49 22.23 -25.33 6.63
N GLY A 50 23.24 -26.04 6.11
CA GLY A 50 23.51 -26.38 4.67
C GLY A 50 24.88 -25.79 4.18
N LYS A 51 25.29 -25.68 2.87
CA LYS A 51 26.58 -25.09 2.33
C LYS A 51 26.49 -24.20 1.00
N PRO A 52 27.43 -23.31 0.54
CA PRO A 52 27.21 -21.97 -0.16
C PRO A 52 26.60 -21.64 -1.60
N ILE A 53 26.53 -20.29 -1.94
CA ILE A 53 26.39 -19.48 -3.25
C ILE A 53 27.15 -18.09 -3.08
N LYS A 54 27.38 -17.26 -4.14
CA LYS A 54 27.70 -15.77 -4.28
C LYS A 54 26.61 -14.64 -4.51
N LEU A 55 26.53 -13.38 -3.95
CA LEU A 55 25.77 -12.21 -4.57
C LEU A 55 26.15 -10.67 -4.38
N ALA A 56 25.41 -9.74 -5.07
CA ALA A 56 25.53 -8.25 -5.20
C ALA A 56 24.22 -7.40 -5.39
N CYS A 57 24.08 -6.09 -5.04
CA CYS A 57 22.83 -5.26 -5.07
C CYS A 57 22.72 -4.02 -6.02
N ASN A 58 21.55 -3.39 -6.24
CA ASN A 58 21.39 -2.02 -6.77
C ASN A 58 21.64 -0.92 -5.73
N TYR A 59 22.54 -1.21 -4.80
CA TYR A 59 22.87 -0.36 -3.68
C TYR A 59 24.33 0.07 -3.79
N PHE A 60 24.55 1.38 -3.80
CA PHE A 60 25.77 2.12 -3.99
C PHE A 60 26.18 2.89 -2.69
N PRO A 61 27.04 2.32 -1.81
CA PRO A 61 27.35 2.88 -0.48
C PRO A 61 27.91 4.31 -0.49
N LEU A 62 27.78 5.11 0.57
CA LEU A 62 28.59 6.34 0.66
C LEU A 62 29.98 5.99 1.16
N ILE A 63 30.98 6.49 0.44
CA ILE A 63 32.40 6.35 0.79
C ILE A 63 32.82 7.50 1.74
N LYS A 64 32.17 8.66 1.62
CA LYS A 64 32.53 9.87 2.36
C LYS A 64 31.26 10.56 2.87
N LEU A 65 31.11 10.57 4.19
CA LEU A 65 31.20 11.81 4.97
C LEU A 65 32.67 11.88 5.48
N GLN A 66 33.18 13.03 5.90
CA GLN A 66 34.54 13.11 6.46
C GLN A 66 34.65 12.43 7.84
N LYS A 67 35.87 12.32 8.41
CA LYS A 67 36.05 11.99 9.83
C LYS A 67 35.49 13.16 10.67
N GLY A 68 34.21 13.07 11.03
CA GLY A 68 33.46 14.12 11.72
C GLY A 68 31.98 14.05 11.36
N ASP A 69 31.16 14.80 12.08
CA ASP A 69 29.72 14.82 11.86
C ASP A 69 29.35 15.79 10.74
N LEU A 70 28.46 15.38 9.84
CA LEU A 70 27.79 16.35 8.97
C LEU A 70 26.57 16.91 9.72
N MET A 71 26.73 18.07 10.34
CA MET A 71 25.60 18.89 10.75
C MET A 71 25.16 19.77 9.59
N VAL A 72 23.86 19.82 9.33
CA VAL A 72 23.24 20.75 8.38
C VAL A 72 22.21 21.59 9.11
N ASN A 73 22.13 22.88 8.78
CA ASN A 73 21.12 23.78 9.33
C ASN A 73 19.78 23.46 8.66
N ARG A 74 18.69 23.32 9.43
CA ARG A 74 17.35 23.06 8.91
C ARG A 74 16.47 24.29 9.08
N TYR A 75 15.79 24.69 8.02
CA TYR A 75 14.85 25.81 8.00
C TYR A 75 13.46 25.35 7.52
N HIS A 76 12.42 25.99 8.04
CA HIS A 76 11.08 25.93 7.49
C HIS A 76 10.85 27.14 6.58
N ILE A 77 10.34 26.87 5.39
CA ILE A 77 9.96 27.85 4.37
C ILE A 77 8.44 27.81 4.18
N ASP A 78 7.74 28.92 4.37
CA ASP A 78 6.37 29.08 3.88
C ASP A 78 6.36 30.03 2.67
N ILE A 79 5.61 29.66 1.62
CA ILE A 79 5.52 30.38 0.35
C ILE A 79 4.06 30.74 0.13
N GLN A 80 3.68 31.94 0.55
CA GLN A 80 2.31 32.41 0.42
C GLN A 80 2.10 33.07 -0.95
N HIS A 81 1.46 32.30 -1.84
CA HIS A 81 0.97 32.77 -3.14
C HIS A 81 -0.52 32.43 -3.30
N PRO A 82 -1.37 33.31 -3.86
CA PRO A 82 -2.82 33.11 -3.91
C PRO A 82 -3.31 31.82 -4.58
N ARG A 83 -2.48 31.18 -5.43
CA ARG A 83 -2.83 29.91 -6.09
C ARG A 83 -2.44 28.66 -5.31
N LEU A 84 -1.35 28.71 -4.54
CA LEU A 84 -0.91 27.60 -3.69
C LEU A 84 -1.96 27.29 -2.59
N LYS A 85 -2.70 28.31 -2.14
CA LYS A 85 -3.79 28.20 -1.15
C LYS A 85 -5.04 27.42 -1.64
N LEU A 86 -5.14 27.03 -2.92
CA LEU A 86 -6.39 26.50 -3.50
C LEU A 86 -6.48 24.97 -3.71
N ASN A 87 -5.38 24.19 -3.66
CA ASN A 87 -5.45 22.71 -3.70
C ASN A 87 -4.09 22.03 -3.37
N TRP A 88 -3.73 21.88 -2.09
CA TRP A 88 -2.41 21.40 -1.63
C TRP A 88 -2.01 19.96 -2.08
N PHE A 89 -2.93 19.22 -2.73
CA PHE A 89 -2.70 17.88 -3.27
C PHE A 89 -2.37 17.83 -4.77
N ASP A 90 -2.34 18.97 -5.49
CA ASP A 90 -2.01 18.97 -6.92
C ASP A 90 -0.49 19.01 -7.15
N PHE A 91 0.05 17.96 -7.78
CA PHE A 91 1.48 17.83 -8.10
C PHE A 91 2.04 19.00 -8.92
N ASN A 92 1.23 19.72 -9.70
CA ASN A 92 1.70 20.85 -10.49
C ASN A 92 2.05 22.09 -9.64
N LEU A 93 1.57 22.17 -8.38
CA LEU A 93 1.87 23.27 -7.47
C LEU A 93 3.23 23.10 -6.76
N LEU A 94 3.75 21.87 -6.70
CA LEU A 94 5.12 21.57 -6.21
C LEU A 94 6.20 22.12 -7.15
N ASP A 95 5.92 22.18 -8.45
CA ASP A 95 6.81 22.79 -9.42
C ASP A 95 6.80 24.32 -9.27
N GLU A 96 5.60 24.94 -9.22
CA GLU A 96 5.43 26.39 -8.99
C GLU A 96 6.11 26.85 -7.68
N SER A 97 5.96 26.08 -6.60
CA SER A 97 6.65 26.32 -5.31
C SER A 97 8.17 26.37 -5.45
N ARG A 98 8.76 25.44 -6.23
CA ARG A 98 10.21 25.41 -6.49
C ARG A 98 10.67 26.56 -7.39
N GLU A 99 9.92 26.89 -8.43
CA GLU A 99 10.20 28.04 -9.30
C GLU A 99 10.25 29.35 -8.48
N ILE A 100 9.25 29.56 -7.62
CA ILE A 100 9.15 30.72 -6.74
C ILE A 100 10.33 30.76 -5.74
N PHE A 101 10.63 29.65 -5.07
CA PHE A 101 11.74 29.57 -4.11
C PHE A 101 13.10 29.88 -4.74
N TRP A 102 13.43 29.20 -5.84
CA TRP A 102 14.77 29.33 -6.44
C TRP A 102 14.97 30.68 -7.13
N ALA A 103 13.91 31.32 -7.65
CA ALA A 103 13.96 32.72 -8.10
C ALA A 103 14.24 33.69 -6.94
N TYR A 104 13.67 33.44 -5.76
CA TYR A 104 13.95 34.24 -4.56
C TYR A 104 15.39 34.03 -4.04
N VAL A 105 15.91 32.80 -4.07
CA VAL A 105 17.31 32.50 -3.73
C VAL A 105 18.29 33.30 -4.60
N VAL A 106 18.07 33.38 -5.91
CA VAL A 106 18.89 34.21 -6.82
C VAL A 106 18.76 35.70 -6.49
N LYS A 107 17.55 36.17 -6.17
CA LYS A 107 17.31 37.57 -5.79
C LYS A 107 18.00 37.95 -4.47
N ARG A 108 18.17 37.01 -3.54
CA ARG A 108 18.73 37.21 -2.19
C ARG A 108 20.02 36.41 -1.94
N SER A 109 20.94 36.48 -2.89
CA SER A 109 22.28 35.88 -2.78
C SER A 109 23.09 36.40 -1.57
N ASP A 110 22.73 37.57 -1.03
CA ASP A 110 23.26 38.12 0.21
C ASP A 110 22.85 37.32 1.47
N ILE A 111 21.60 36.80 1.51
CA ILE A 111 21.14 35.87 2.55
C ILE A 111 21.69 34.46 2.32
N PHE A 112 21.56 33.98 1.08
CA PHE A 112 21.67 32.56 0.74
C PHE A 112 23.08 32.09 0.35
N GLY A 113 23.98 33.00 -0.04
CA GLY A 113 25.33 32.67 -0.48
C GLY A 113 25.34 31.80 -1.74
N ASP A 114 26.07 30.68 -1.70
CA ASP A 114 26.12 29.69 -2.78
C ASP A 114 24.81 28.86 -2.85
N PRO A 115 24.01 28.96 -3.92
CA PRO A 115 22.78 28.16 -4.07
C PRO A 115 23.04 26.64 -4.02
N PHE A 116 24.24 26.18 -4.38
CA PHE A 116 24.62 24.76 -4.34
C PHE A 116 24.94 24.27 -2.92
N LYS A 117 24.92 25.14 -1.90
CA LYS A 117 24.95 24.76 -0.46
C LYS A 117 23.56 24.61 0.16
N LEU A 118 22.50 24.63 -0.65
CA LEU A 118 21.10 24.57 -0.23
C LEU A 118 20.42 23.29 -0.75
N ALA A 119 19.49 22.72 0.02
CA ALA A 119 18.64 21.62 -0.42
C ALA A 119 17.19 21.84 0.05
N TYR A 120 16.28 22.10 -0.89
CA TYR A 120 14.86 22.40 -0.63
C TYR A 120 13.94 21.29 -1.15
N ASP A 121 12.98 20.84 -0.34
CA ASP A 121 12.05 19.76 -0.72
C ASP A 121 11.01 20.16 -1.78
N GLY A 122 10.73 21.46 -1.93
CA GLY A 122 9.66 22.00 -2.79
C GLY A 122 8.34 22.28 -2.07
N ARG A 123 8.30 22.15 -0.74
CA ARG A 123 7.15 22.42 0.12
C ARG A 123 7.52 23.40 1.23
N SER A 124 8.40 22.97 2.13
CA SER A 124 8.78 23.76 3.30
C SER A 124 10.09 23.35 3.98
N GLY A 125 10.63 22.15 3.73
CA GLY A 125 11.92 21.74 4.29
C GLY A 125 13.10 22.26 3.48
N LEU A 126 13.83 23.25 4.01
CA LEU A 126 15.13 23.69 3.51
C LEU A 126 16.26 23.22 4.44
N TYR A 127 17.39 22.83 3.85
CA TYR A 127 18.61 22.45 4.56
C TYR A 127 19.81 23.16 3.96
N THR A 128 20.77 23.61 4.79
CA THR A 128 21.94 24.37 4.32
C THR A 128 23.24 23.96 5.01
N VAL A 129 24.35 24.03 4.28
CA VAL A 129 25.71 23.85 4.84
C VAL A 129 26.09 25.04 5.72
N ASP A 130 26.07 26.24 5.15
CA ASP A 130 26.37 27.49 5.86
C ASP A 130 25.09 28.04 6.53
N LYS A 131 25.22 28.67 7.70
CA LYS A 131 24.08 29.36 8.35
C LYS A 131 23.67 30.60 7.53
N LEU A 132 22.38 30.72 7.20
CA LEU A 132 21.85 31.82 6.40
C LEU A 132 22.06 33.19 7.07
N ARG A 133 22.41 34.19 6.26
CA ARG A 133 22.68 35.57 6.70
C ARG A 133 21.37 36.38 6.79
N LEU A 134 20.52 36.01 7.73
CA LEU A 134 19.28 36.76 8.00
C LEU A 134 19.62 38.06 8.74
N ASN A 135 19.01 39.18 8.32
CA ASN A 135 19.13 40.45 9.02
C ASN A 135 18.57 40.32 10.45
N GLN A 136 19.24 40.90 11.44
CA GLN A 136 18.86 40.76 12.85
C GLN A 136 17.56 41.52 13.15
N VAL A 137 16.45 40.79 13.15
CA VAL A 137 15.13 41.22 13.66
C VAL A 137 14.65 40.16 14.66
N GLY A 138 15.39 40.05 15.78
CA GLY A 138 15.18 39.02 16.79
C GLY A 138 15.39 37.59 16.27
N GLU A 139 14.74 36.64 16.93
CA GLU A 139 14.67 35.22 16.52
C GLU A 139 13.48 34.95 15.58
N GLU A 140 12.81 36.00 15.12
CA GLU A 140 11.64 35.90 14.25
C GLU A 140 12.01 35.69 12.78
N ALA A 141 10.98 35.35 12.00
CA ALA A 141 11.17 34.96 10.61
C ALA A 141 11.50 36.14 9.71
N ALA A 142 12.44 35.96 8.79
CA ALA A 142 12.59 36.88 7.66
C ALA A 142 11.34 36.76 6.77
N LEU A 143 10.45 37.74 6.89
CA LEU A 143 9.20 37.88 6.13
C LEU A 143 9.43 38.88 5.00
N GLU A 144 9.47 38.42 3.74
CA GLU A 144 9.65 39.31 2.60
C GLU A 144 8.62 39.14 1.50
N LYS A 145 8.19 40.28 0.97
CA LYS A 145 7.31 40.42 -0.19
C LYS A 145 8.14 40.65 -1.44
N PHE A 146 7.86 39.91 -2.50
CA PHE A 146 8.37 40.23 -3.83
C PHE A 146 7.34 39.92 -4.91
N SER A 147 7.45 40.61 -6.04
CA SER A 147 6.58 40.37 -7.18
C SER A 147 7.13 39.21 -8.02
N PHE A 148 6.30 38.21 -8.31
CA PHE A 148 6.63 37.07 -9.16
C PHE A 148 5.46 36.72 -10.08
N LYS A 149 5.74 36.21 -11.28
CA LYS A 149 4.72 35.84 -12.27
C LYS A 149 4.84 34.35 -12.60
N THR A 150 3.88 33.54 -12.13
CA THR A 150 3.82 32.13 -12.52
C THR A 150 3.41 31.98 -13.99
N VAL A 151 3.76 30.86 -14.64
CA VAL A 151 3.40 30.56 -16.04
C VAL A 151 1.88 30.60 -16.29
N ARG A 152 1.05 30.48 -15.25
CA ARG A 152 -0.41 30.51 -15.33
C ARG A 152 -1.01 31.93 -15.18
N GLU A 153 -0.21 32.95 -14.85
CA GLU A 153 -0.63 34.34 -14.55
C GLU A 153 -0.53 35.29 -15.75
N ASN A 154 -1.41 36.30 -15.80
CA ASN A 154 -1.30 37.39 -16.79
C ASN A 154 -0.34 38.49 -16.32
N LYS A 155 -0.51 38.94 -15.07
CA LYS A 155 0.30 39.94 -14.37
C LYS A 155 1.07 39.28 -13.22
N PRO A 156 2.21 39.84 -12.76
CA PRO A 156 2.85 39.41 -11.52
C PRO A 156 1.90 39.47 -10.32
N SER A 157 2.03 38.52 -9.41
CA SER A 157 1.39 38.51 -8.08
C SER A 157 2.40 38.96 -7.03
N GLU A 158 1.92 39.47 -5.90
CA GLU A 158 2.76 39.52 -4.69
C GLU A 158 2.89 38.09 -4.12
N VAL A 159 4.12 37.64 -3.95
CA VAL A 159 4.49 36.46 -3.15
C VAL A 159 5.05 36.96 -1.84
N THR A 160 4.65 36.33 -0.73
CA THR A 160 5.34 36.49 0.56
C THR A 160 6.07 35.18 0.90
N ILE A 161 7.36 35.26 1.21
CA ILE A 161 8.16 34.14 1.72
C ILE A 161 8.51 34.39 3.19
N LEU A 162 8.44 33.32 3.98
CA LEU A 162 8.77 33.27 5.39
C LEU A 162 9.91 32.28 5.60
N ILE A 163 11.04 32.71 6.17
CA ILE A 163 12.15 31.81 6.53
C ILE A 163 12.24 31.71 8.06
N LYS A 164 12.08 30.49 8.60
CA LYS A 164 12.28 30.19 10.04
C LYS A 164 13.40 29.17 10.24
N PRO A 165 14.41 29.41 11.10
CA PRO A 165 15.29 28.33 11.55
C PRO A 165 14.50 27.28 12.34
N THR A 166 14.89 26.01 12.22
CA THR A 166 14.25 24.86 12.91
C THR A 166 15.28 23.86 13.47
N GLY A 167 16.44 24.39 13.88
CA GLY A 167 17.53 23.62 14.48
C GLY A 167 18.55 23.06 13.49
N LEU A 168 19.44 22.21 14.01
CA LEU A 168 20.43 21.45 13.23
C LEU A 168 19.91 20.03 13.02
N VAL A 169 20.12 19.47 11.82
CA VAL A 169 20.06 18.02 11.62
C VAL A 169 21.48 17.49 11.61
N HIS A 170 21.79 16.78 12.69
CA HIS A 170 22.95 15.91 12.80
C HIS A 170 22.67 14.72 11.88
N LEU A 171 23.47 14.52 10.82
CA LEU A 171 23.42 13.28 10.04
C LEU A 171 24.08 12.20 10.86
N ASP A 172 23.35 11.74 11.87
CA ASP A 172 23.92 10.95 12.93
C ASP A 172 22.95 9.96 13.65
N PHE A 173 23.42 8.77 14.07
CA PHE A 173 23.42 7.65 13.14
C PHE A 173 24.05 6.30 13.64
N LYS A 174 25.23 6.20 14.29
CA LYS A 174 25.84 4.89 14.71
C LYS A 174 25.61 4.50 16.16
N ASN A 175 25.72 5.48 17.04
CA ASN A 175 25.80 5.24 18.47
C ASN A 175 24.46 5.54 19.15
N ALA A 176 23.43 5.86 18.36
CA ALA A 176 22.05 5.98 18.83
C ALA A 176 21.61 4.65 19.46
N GLU A 177 20.83 4.72 20.54
CA GLU A 177 19.99 3.59 20.94
C GLU A 177 18.84 3.45 19.95
N ALA A 178 18.45 2.24 19.55
CA ALA A 178 18.27 1.02 20.34
C ALA A 178 17.19 1.13 21.44
N GLY A 179 16.10 1.88 21.17
CA GLY A 179 14.96 1.93 22.10
C GLY A 179 13.73 2.74 21.73
N LEU A 180 13.79 3.71 20.81
CA LEU A 180 12.64 4.58 20.45
C LEU A 180 12.65 4.99 18.97
N LEU A 181 11.56 4.74 18.23
CA LEU A 181 11.41 5.14 16.82
C LEU A 181 11.08 6.65 16.64
N ASP A 182 11.82 7.52 17.34
CA ASP A 182 11.66 8.97 17.36
C ASP A 182 12.71 9.75 16.54
N GLU A 183 12.24 10.24 15.40
CA GLU A 183 12.78 11.34 14.57
C GLU A 183 14.19 11.24 13.98
N ARG A 184 15.25 10.85 14.71
CA ARG A 184 16.66 11.06 14.32
C ARG A 184 17.00 10.45 12.96
N GLU A 185 16.79 9.14 12.79
CA GLU A 185 17.02 8.48 11.50
C GLU A 185 16.06 8.96 10.42
N LYS A 186 14.78 9.20 10.76
CA LYS A 186 13.74 9.60 9.82
C LYS A 186 14.04 10.96 9.19
N GLY A 187 14.48 11.94 10.00
CA GLY A 187 14.86 13.27 9.53
C GLY A 187 16.13 13.25 8.67
N ALA A 188 17.13 12.46 9.05
CA ALA A 188 18.40 12.40 8.32
C ALA A 188 18.32 11.54 7.02
N VAL A 189 17.48 10.49 7.00
CA VAL A 189 17.08 9.78 5.77
C VAL A 189 16.26 10.71 4.85
N GLN A 190 15.32 11.48 5.40
CA GLN A 190 14.56 12.48 4.63
C GLN A 190 15.46 13.58 4.05
N PHE A 191 16.46 14.06 4.80
CA PHE A 191 17.46 14.99 4.28
C PHE A 191 18.19 14.41 3.07
N LEU A 192 18.67 13.16 3.15
CA LEU A 192 19.38 12.53 2.04
C LEU A 192 18.48 12.34 0.81
N ASP A 193 17.19 11.99 0.99
CA ASP A 193 16.20 11.98 -0.10
C ASP A 193 16.05 13.36 -0.77
N ILE A 194 16.04 14.44 0.02
CA ILE A 194 15.93 15.82 -0.48
C ILE A 194 17.21 16.27 -1.18
N LEU A 195 18.38 16.00 -0.61
CA LEU A 195 19.69 16.37 -1.18
C LEU A 195 19.89 15.73 -2.56
N PHE A 196 19.61 14.43 -2.69
CA PHE A 196 19.77 13.70 -3.95
C PHE A 196 18.78 14.12 -5.05
N ALA A 197 17.70 14.82 -4.69
CA ALA A 197 16.79 15.41 -5.66
C ALA A 197 17.34 16.67 -6.33
N GLN A 198 18.17 17.47 -5.65
CA GLN A 198 18.46 18.86 -6.03
C GLN A 198 19.02 19.01 -7.45
N GLY A 199 20.04 18.24 -7.82
CA GLY A 199 20.62 18.25 -9.18
C GLY A 199 19.64 17.87 -10.30
N ARG A 200 18.42 17.40 -9.98
CA ARG A 200 17.34 17.02 -10.91
C ARG A 200 16.03 17.78 -10.67
N SER A 201 16.00 18.75 -9.74
CA SER A 201 14.81 19.55 -9.43
C SER A 201 15.04 21.03 -9.07
N CYS A 202 16.30 21.47 -8.96
CA CYS A 202 16.64 22.90 -8.82
C CYS A 202 16.70 23.54 -10.22
N PRO A 203 15.83 24.53 -10.55
CA PRO A 203 15.81 25.18 -11.87
C PRO A 203 17.09 25.95 -12.21
N LEU A 204 17.93 26.27 -11.21
CA LEU A 204 19.20 26.99 -11.39
C LEU A 204 20.31 26.11 -12.00
N PHE A 205 20.11 24.79 -12.04
CA PHE A 205 21.07 23.84 -12.60
C PHE A 205 20.52 23.25 -13.90
N GLU A 206 21.23 23.46 -15.01
CA GLU A 206 20.82 23.05 -16.36
C GLU A 206 20.41 21.57 -16.47
N LEU A 207 21.04 20.69 -15.68
CA LEU A 207 20.69 19.26 -15.64
C LEU A 207 19.20 19.02 -15.32
N SER A 208 18.58 19.88 -14.49
CA SER A 208 17.16 19.77 -14.14
C SER A 208 16.23 19.83 -15.35
N LYS A 209 16.57 20.60 -16.40
CA LYS A 209 15.79 20.72 -17.64
C LYS A 209 15.71 19.42 -18.44
N SER A 210 16.54 18.42 -18.10
CA SER A 210 16.50 17.07 -18.68
C SER A 210 15.56 16.11 -17.94
N PHE A 211 14.98 16.51 -16.80
CA PHE A 211 14.21 15.61 -15.93
C PHE A 211 12.85 16.19 -15.50
N LYS A 212 11.85 15.30 -15.37
CA LYS A 212 10.64 15.57 -14.60
C LYS A 212 10.64 14.78 -13.29
N ALA A 213 10.78 15.48 -12.17
CA ALA A 213 10.70 14.92 -10.83
C ALA A 213 9.24 14.62 -10.42
N VAL A 214 9.01 13.43 -9.83
CA VAL A 214 7.70 12.98 -9.31
C VAL A 214 7.92 12.04 -8.11
N LYS A 215 7.68 12.53 -6.88
CA LYS A 215 8.24 11.92 -5.65
C LYS A 215 9.77 11.66 -5.85
N ASN A 216 10.27 10.57 -5.26
CA ASN A 216 11.58 9.94 -5.42
C ASN A 216 11.90 9.38 -6.82
N SER A 217 11.33 9.92 -7.90
CA SER A 217 11.61 9.47 -9.28
C SER A 217 11.82 10.63 -10.24
N PHE A 218 12.85 10.52 -11.06
CA PHE A 218 13.25 11.52 -12.05
C PHE A 218 13.15 10.89 -13.43
N TYR A 219 12.15 11.28 -14.21
CA TYR A 219 11.93 10.74 -15.56
C TYR A 219 12.67 11.61 -16.57
N PHE A 220 13.38 11.00 -17.52
CA PHE A 220 14.05 11.74 -18.58
C PHE A 220 13.00 12.40 -19.48
N ILE A 221 13.18 13.66 -19.82
CA ILE A 221 12.28 14.38 -20.74
C ILE A 221 12.61 13.95 -22.17
N SER A 222 11.59 13.57 -22.92
CA SER A 222 11.75 12.98 -24.25
C SER A 222 12.27 13.97 -25.30
N GLN A 223 13.16 13.49 -26.17
CA GLN A 223 13.50 14.11 -27.45
C GLN A 223 12.88 13.38 -28.65
N GLY A 224 11.87 12.52 -28.42
CA GLY A 224 11.06 11.87 -29.47
C GLY A 224 11.26 10.36 -29.66
N ALA A 225 12.11 9.72 -28.87
CA ALA A 225 12.45 8.29 -29.01
C ALA A 225 11.74 7.34 -28.01
N ASP A 226 10.74 7.82 -27.27
CA ASP A 226 10.00 6.99 -26.29
C ASP A 226 8.92 6.11 -26.93
N LEU A 227 8.57 5.03 -26.22
CA LEU A 227 7.51 4.11 -26.63
C LEU A 227 6.13 4.80 -26.60
N ASP A 228 5.47 4.91 -27.76
CA ASP A 228 4.04 5.22 -27.84
C ASP A 228 3.21 4.07 -27.24
N VAL A 229 2.27 4.43 -26.36
CA VAL A 229 1.39 3.49 -25.66
C VAL A 229 -0.07 3.61 -26.14
N LYS A 230 -0.31 4.32 -27.26
CA LYS A 230 -1.63 4.70 -27.80
C LYS A 230 -2.44 5.59 -26.84
N TYR A 231 -3.57 6.14 -27.31
CA TYR A 231 -4.37 7.16 -26.61
C TYR A 231 -3.57 8.43 -26.21
N GLY A 232 -2.57 8.81 -27.01
CA GLY A 232 -1.85 10.07 -26.84
C GLY A 232 -0.91 10.13 -25.65
N ILE A 233 -0.41 8.97 -25.20
CA ILE A 233 0.59 8.86 -24.12
C ILE A 233 1.84 8.11 -24.56
N THR A 234 2.98 8.50 -24.01
CA THR A 234 4.28 7.83 -24.16
C THR A 234 4.76 7.30 -22.81
N LEU A 235 5.61 6.27 -22.83
CA LEU A 235 6.21 5.69 -21.62
C LEU A 235 7.64 6.23 -21.43
N TRP A 236 7.81 7.18 -20.52
CA TRP A 236 9.13 7.72 -20.20
C TRP A 236 9.87 6.81 -19.23
N ARG A 237 11.15 6.56 -19.50
CA ARG A 237 12.09 5.93 -18.55
C ARG A 237 12.51 6.93 -17.48
N GLY A 238 12.85 6.44 -16.29
CA GLY A 238 13.38 7.27 -15.21
C GLY A 238 14.30 6.54 -14.24
N LEU A 239 14.82 7.33 -13.30
CA LEU A 239 15.67 6.93 -12.20
C LEU A 239 14.88 7.10 -10.89
N PHE A 240 14.68 6.03 -10.13
CA PHE A 240 14.22 6.09 -8.74
C PHE A 240 15.42 6.23 -7.80
N ILE A 241 15.28 7.07 -6.77
CA ILE A 241 16.34 7.37 -5.78
C ILE A 241 15.77 7.35 -4.35
N SER A 242 16.35 6.62 -3.38
CA SER A 242 15.97 6.80 -1.96
C SER A 242 17.02 6.41 -0.91
N ALA A 243 17.27 7.28 0.07
CA ALA A 243 18.13 7.04 1.24
C ALA A 243 17.53 6.06 2.25
N ARG A 244 18.39 5.36 3.02
CA ARG A 244 18.03 4.37 4.06
C ARG A 244 19.21 3.98 5.00
N VAL A 245 18.98 3.02 5.91
CA VAL A 245 19.82 2.53 7.02
C VAL A 245 20.08 1.00 6.95
N ILE A 246 21.21 0.44 7.46
CA ILE A 246 21.64 -0.99 7.64
C ILE A 246 22.65 -1.19 8.79
N ASP A 247 22.98 -2.45 9.06
CA ASP A 247 23.99 -2.97 10.00
C ASP A 247 25.24 -2.16 10.25
N GLY A 248 25.57 -2.06 11.53
CA GLY A 248 26.77 -1.44 12.05
C GLY A 248 26.98 -0.01 11.54
N PHE A 249 25.91 0.60 11.03
CA PHE A 249 25.70 1.98 10.60
C PHE A 249 26.95 2.71 9.84
N ARG A 250 26.88 3.12 8.52
CA ARG A 250 27.57 4.18 7.66
C ARG A 250 26.77 4.53 6.32
N PRO A 251 26.36 5.78 5.94
CA PRO A 251 25.24 6.19 4.98
C PRO A 251 25.16 5.66 3.51
N ALA A 252 23.95 5.62 2.83
CA ALA A 252 23.70 5.79 1.35
C ALA A 252 22.25 5.70 0.72
N ILE A 253 22.15 5.58 -0.64
CA ILE A 253 20.99 5.71 -1.56
C ILE A 253 20.65 4.55 -2.57
N ASN A 254 19.37 4.10 -2.58
CA ASN A 254 18.70 3.16 -3.50
C ASN A 254 18.66 3.66 -4.95
N ILE A 255 19.05 2.88 -5.96
CA ILE A 255 18.99 3.33 -7.36
C ILE A 255 18.33 2.30 -8.28
N ASP A 256 17.17 2.62 -8.87
CA ASP A 256 16.39 1.68 -9.70
C ASP A 256 15.77 2.31 -10.96
N VAL A 257 15.57 1.51 -12.02
CA VAL A 257 14.95 1.96 -13.26
C VAL A 257 13.43 2.13 -13.11
N SER A 258 12.96 3.36 -12.97
CA SER A 258 11.52 3.68 -12.98
C SER A 258 10.98 3.84 -14.41
N HIS A 259 9.66 3.75 -14.57
CA HIS A 259 8.95 4.11 -15.81
C HIS A 259 7.57 4.68 -15.45
N SER A 260 7.11 5.71 -16.17
CA SER A 260 5.77 6.29 -15.98
C SER A 260 5.24 6.83 -17.31
N CYS A 261 3.92 6.83 -17.49
CA CYS A 261 3.29 7.41 -18.66
C CYS A 261 3.15 8.93 -18.56
N PHE A 262 3.35 9.61 -19.68
CA PHE A 262 3.18 11.05 -19.85
C PHE A 262 2.36 11.31 -21.12
N TYR A 263 1.59 12.40 -21.14
CA TYR A 263 0.89 12.83 -22.35
C TYR A 263 1.90 13.30 -23.41
N LYS A 264 1.65 12.95 -24.68
CA LYS A 264 2.40 13.50 -25.82
C LYS A 264 2.25 15.02 -25.85
N HIS A 265 3.34 15.75 -26.08
CA HIS A 265 3.28 17.17 -26.40
C HIS A 265 2.85 17.32 -27.88
N GLN A 266 1.55 17.51 -28.10
CA GLN A 266 0.94 17.60 -29.43
C GLN A 266 -0.27 18.54 -29.43
N SER A 267 -0.82 18.84 -30.60
CA SER A 267 -2.09 19.60 -30.69
C SER A 267 -3.22 18.85 -29.98
N LEU A 268 -4.23 19.57 -29.49
CA LEU A 268 -5.37 18.94 -28.85
C LEU A 268 -6.21 18.13 -29.85
N ILE A 269 -6.22 18.53 -31.13
CA ILE A 269 -6.80 17.74 -32.23
C ILE A 269 -6.10 16.39 -32.36
N ASN A 270 -4.76 16.33 -32.36
CA ASN A 270 -4.02 15.06 -32.44
C ASN A 270 -4.34 14.16 -31.24
N LEU A 271 -4.46 14.73 -30.02
CA LEU A 271 -4.86 13.97 -28.84
C LEU A 271 -6.31 13.45 -28.94
N ILE A 272 -7.23 14.22 -29.51
CA ILE A 272 -8.60 13.77 -29.79
C ILE A 272 -8.60 12.58 -30.76
N CYS A 273 -7.87 12.67 -31.88
CA CYS A 273 -7.70 11.57 -32.83
C CYS A 273 -7.09 10.32 -32.18
N ASP A 274 -5.99 10.48 -31.42
CA ASP A 274 -5.35 9.39 -30.68
C ASP A 274 -6.29 8.68 -29.69
N ILE A 275 -7.18 9.42 -29.02
CA ILE A 275 -8.16 8.84 -28.08
C ILE A 275 -9.28 8.11 -28.83
N LEU A 276 -9.75 8.63 -29.96
CA LEU A 276 -10.84 8.05 -30.76
C LEU A 276 -10.41 6.81 -31.56
N ASN A 277 -9.20 6.79 -32.12
CA ASN A 277 -8.60 5.58 -32.73
C ASN A 277 -8.30 4.50 -31.68
N GLY A 278 -8.01 4.91 -30.44
CA GLY A 278 -7.87 4.04 -29.29
C GLY A 278 -6.76 3.00 -29.43
N ASP A 279 -7.11 1.71 -29.45
CA ASP A 279 -6.17 0.62 -29.67
C ASP A 279 -6.34 -0.17 -30.97
N GLU A 280 -7.17 0.34 -31.89
CA GLU A 280 -7.36 -0.20 -33.26
C GLU A 280 -6.06 -0.19 -34.08
N HIS A 281 -6.02 -0.97 -35.17
CA HIS A 281 -4.87 -1.05 -36.07
C HIS A 281 -4.97 -0.02 -37.21
N ASP A 282 -6.16 0.16 -37.77
CA ASP A 282 -6.44 1.12 -38.83
C ASP A 282 -6.77 2.50 -38.24
N VAL A 283 -6.20 3.55 -38.83
CA VAL A 283 -6.41 4.94 -38.37
C VAL A 283 -7.69 5.50 -39.01
N LYS A 284 -8.78 5.53 -38.23
CA LYS A 284 -10.10 6.04 -38.67
C LYS A 284 -10.24 7.57 -38.54
N PHE A 285 -9.50 8.18 -37.62
CA PHE A 285 -9.51 9.61 -37.36
C PHE A 285 -8.10 10.18 -37.52
N HIS A 286 -7.86 10.93 -38.59
CA HIS A 286 -6.60 11.64 -38.82
C HIS A 286 -6.82 13.15 -38.99
N PRO A 287 -5.96 14.04 -38.44
CA PRO A 287 -6.14 15.49 -38.55
C PRO A 287 -6.30 16.00 -39.99
N CYS A 288 -5.56 15.41 -40.94
CA CYS A 288 -5.65 15.79 -42.37
C CYS A 288 -6.95 15.35 -43.08
N GLN A 289 -7.82 14.58 -42.43
CA GLN A 289 -9.15 14.21 -42.95
C GLN A 289 -10.24 15.18 -42.49
N LEU A 290 -9.93 16.11 -41.56
CA LEU A 290 -10.89 17.08 -41.04
C LEU A 290 -11.21 18.16 -42.08
N LYS A 291 -12.49 18.51 -42.16
CA LYS A 291 -13.08 19.52 -43.03
C LYS A 291 -13.85 20.56 -42.19
N ILE A 292 -14.26 21.67 -42.80
CA ILE A 292 -14.97 22.77 -42.12
C ILE A 292 -16.32 22.35 -41.50
N ASP A 293 -16.99 21.35 -42.08
CA ASP A 293 -18.23 20.71 -41.64
C ASP A 293 -18.01 19.59 -40.61
N SER A 294 -16.76 19.25 -40.27
CA SER A 294 -16.46 18.13 -39.36
C SER A 294 -16.92 18.41 -37.93
N TYR A 295 -17.82 17.57 -37.43
CA TYR A 295 -18.37 17.61 -36.08
C TYR A 295 -18.16 16.29 -35.34
N LEU A 296 -18.20 16.32 -34.01
CA LEU A 296 -18.13 15.11 -33.18
C LEU A 296 -19.51 14.71 -32.66
N LYS A 297 -19.90 13.45 -32.93
CA LYS A 297 -21.14 12.86 -32.44
C LYS A 297 -21.15 12.74 -30.91
N ARG A 298 -22.35 12.67 -30.31
CA ARG A 298 -22.55 12.51 -28.85
C ARG A 298 -21.80 11.30 -28.27
N GLU A 299 -21.63 10.23 -29.04
CA GLU A 299 -20.85 9.04 -28.65
C GLU A 299 -19.34 9.33 -28.53
N HIS A 300 -18.76 10.10 -29.47
CA HIS A 300 -17.35 10.53 -29.39
C HIS A 300 -17.12 11.44 -28.17
N LEU A 301 -18.04 12.38 -27.91
CA LEU A 301 -17.95 13.29 -26.76
C LEU A 301 -18.03 12.53 -25.41
N ARG A 302 -18.88 11.50 -25.30
CA ARG A 302 -18.95 10.62 -24.11
C ARG A 302 -17.63 9.90 -23.81
N LEU A 303 -16.84 9.57 -24.84
CA LEU A 303 -15.51 8.98 -24.67
C LEU A 303 -14.43 10.04 -24.35
N LEU A 304 -14.53 11.23 -24.93
CA LEU A 304 -13.53 12.29 -24.81
C LEU A 304 -13.62 13.09 -23.50
N ILE A 305 -14.82 13.38 -22.98
CA ILE A 305 -15.00 14.19 -21.75
C ILE A 305 -14.21 13.57 -20.57
N PRO A 306 -14.31 12.26 -20.24
CA PRO A 306 -13.55 11.66 -19.14
C PRO A 306 -12.03 11.66 -19.38
N GLU A 307 -11.59 11.58 -20.63
CA GLU A 307 -10.16 11.46 -20.99
C GLU A 307 -9.46 12.82 -21.07
N LEU A 308 -10.14 13.88 -21.53
CA LEU A 308 -9.58 15.24 -21.63
C LEU A 308 -9.74 16.07 -20.35
N LYS A 309 -10.77 15.82 -19.53
CA LYS A 309 -10.99 16.56 -18.27
C LYS A 309 -9.78 16.44 -17.34
N GLY A 310 -9.32 17.60 -16.85
CA GLY A 310 -8.17 17.73 -15.95
C GLY A 310 -6.80 17.89 -16.63
N ILE A 311 -6.70 17.74 -17.96
CA ILE A 311 -5.46 18.01 -18.73
C ILE A 311 -5.17 19.52 -18.75
N SER A 312 -3.89 19.89 -18.84
CA SER A 312 -3.44 21.27 -19.03
C SER A 312 -3.00 21.53 -20.48
N ILE A 313 -3.26 22.73 -20.98
CA ILE A 313 -3.01 23.15 -22.37
C ILE A 313 -2.43 24.57 -22.43
N HIS A 314 -1.69 24.88 -23.50
CA HIS A 314 -1.35 26.24 -23.93
C HIS A 314 -2.25 26.64 -25.10
N THR A 315 -2.35 27.94 -25.39
CA THR A 315 -3.10 28.49 -26.53
C THR A 315 -2.16 29.01 -27.61
N THR A 316 -2.27 28.52 -28.84
CA THR A 316 -1.35 28.85 -29.95
C THR A 316 -1.67 30.16 -30.66
N HIS A 317 -2.89 30.70 -30.52
CA HIS A 317 -3.33 31.93 -31.18
C HIS A 317 -2.83 33.24 -30.50
N ARG A 318 -1.88 33.16 -29.57
CA ARG A 318 -1.30 34.31 -28.84
C ARG A 318 0.15 34.01 -28.50
N ASN A 319 1.02 35.03 -28.54
CA ASN A 319 2.38 34.94 -27.98
C ASN A 319 2.34 35.01 -26.44
N GLN A 320 1.80 33.96 -25.82
CA GLN A 320 1.70 33.79 -24.36
C GLN A 320 1.79 32.30 -24.01
N ASP A 321 2.83 31.88 -23.28
CA ASP A 321 3.04 30.49 -22.83
C ASP A 321 2.02 30.01 -21.77
N ARG A 322 0.90 30.71 -21.61
CA ARG A 322 0.01 30.57 -20.47
C ARG A 322 -0.69 29.21 -20.46
N VAL A 323 -0.50 28.47 -19.37
CA VAL A 323 -1.14 27.18 -19.14
C VAL A 323 -2.56 27.38 -18.58
N TYR A 324 -3.53 26.73 -19.22
CA TYR A 324 -4.92 26.59 -18.76
C TYR A 324 -5.23 25.11 -18.46
N ARG A 325 -6.30 24.83 -17.70
CA ARG A 325 -6.73 23.45 -17.39
C ARG A 325 -8.14 23.18 -17.87
N ILE A 326 -8.32 22.09 -18.62
CA ILE A 326 -9.61 21.63 -19.16
C ILE A 326 -10.53 21.23 -18.01
N LYS A 327 -11.70 21.87 -17.93
CA LYS A 327 -12.80 21.47 -17.03
C LYS A 327 -13.85 20.64 -17.74
N ASP A 328 -14.14 20.97 -18.99
CA ASP A 328 -15.09 20.26 -19.83
C ASP A 328 -14.81 20.48 -21.33
N ILE A 329 -15.52 19.74 -22.20
CA ILE A 329 -15.60 20.02 -23.63
C ILE A 329 -17.07 20.08 -24.07
N SER A 330 -17.51 21.19 -24.67
CA SER A 330 -18.92 21.43 -24.97
C SER A 330 -19.12 22.59 -25.96
N GLY A 331 -20.31 22.66 -26.59
CA GLY A 331 -20.62 23.66 -27.62
C GLY A 331 -19.76 23.53 -28.89
N THR A 332 -19.92 24.46 -29.83
CA THR A 332 -19.07 24.66 -31.01
C THR A 332 -18.78 26.15 -31.19
N ALA A 333 -17.77 26.53 -31.99
CA ALA A 333 -17.44 27.94 -32.17
C ALA A 333 -18.60 28.75 -32.79
N ALA A 334 -19.39 28.12 -33.65
CA ALA A 334 -20.57 28.73 -34.28
C ALA A 334 -21.83 28.78 -33.38
N SER A 335 -21.91 27.97 -32.31
CA SER A 335 -23.11 27.89 -31.45
C SER A 335 -22.97 28.60 -30.11
N VAL A 336 -21.74 28.83 -29.62
CA VAL A 336 -21.50 29.55 -28.36
C VAL A 336 -21.24 31.02 -28.63
N VAL A 337 -22.19 31.85 -28.18
CA VAL A 337 -22.10 33.31 -28.20
C VAL A 337 -21.70 33.86 -26.83
N PHE A 338 -21.03 35.01 -26.83
CA PHE A 338 -20.74 35.79 -25.63
C PHE A 338 -20.94 37.28 -25.91
N GLU A 339 -20.98 38.09 -24.86
CA GLU A 339 -21.14 39.54 -24.98
C GLU A 339 -19.79 40.25 -25.08
N LYS A 340 -19.65 41.11 -26.08
CA LYS A 340 -18.49 41.96 -26.33
C LYS A 340 -18.99 43.32 -26.78
N ASP A 341 -18.59 44.39 -26.09
CA ASP A 341 -18.91 45.78 -26.45
C ASP A 341 -20.43 46.03 -26.65
N GLY A 342 -21.26 45.41 -25.81
CA GLY A 342 -22.73 45.47 -25.86
C GLY A 342 -23.39 44.62 -26.96
N LYS A 343 -22.62 43.90 -27.77
CA LYS A 343 -23.10 43.01 -28.84
C LYS A 343 -22.89 41.54 -28.47
N LYS A 344 -23.82 40.67 -28.87
CA LYS A 344 -23.64 39.22 -28.82
C LYS A 344 -22.88 38.78 -30.07
N VAL A 345 -21.75 38.09 -29.88
CA VAL A 345 -20.86 37.63 -30.95
C VAL A 345 -20.53 36.15 -30.70
N SER A 346 -20.54 35.33 -31.74
CA SER A 346 -20.10 33.93 -31.64
C SER A 346 -18.59 33.82 -31.50
N ILE A 347 -18.11 32.69 -31.00
CA ILE A 347 -16.67 32.43 -30.92
C ILE A 347 -16.05 32.27 -32.33
N ALA A 348 -16.82 31.85 -33.33
CA ALA A 348 -16.37 31.81 -34.73
C ALA A 348 -16.13 33.22 -35.30
N GLU A 349 -17.11 34.12 -35.15
CA GLU A 349 -17.00 35.54 -35.58
C GLU A 349 -15.88 36.26 -34.83
N TYR A 350 -15.81 36.11 -33.50
CA TYR A 350 -14.74 36.73 -32.70
C TYR A 350 -13.32 36.28 -33.13
N PHE A 351 -13.14 35.01 -33.52
CA PHE A 351 -11.84 34.55 -34.04
C PHE A 351 -11.57 35.04 -35.47
N HIS A 352 -12.59 35.24 -36.31
CA HIS A 352 -12.47 35.88 -37.61
C HIS A 352 -12.05 37.35 -37.49
N ASP A 353 -12.73 38.12 -36.63
CA ASP A 353 -12.55 39.56 -36.46
C ASP A 353 -11.25 39.97 -35.75
N VAL A 354 -10.74 39.12 -34.84
CA VAL A 354 -9.64 39.48 -33.91
C VAL A 354 -8.37 38.64 -34.11
N TYR A 355 -8.45 37.50 -34.80
CA TYR A 355 -7.33 36.57 -34.96
C TYR A 355 -7.21 36.06 -36.41
N ALA A 356 -7.63 34.83 -36.66
CA ALA A 356 -7.67 34.20 -37.96
C ALA A 356 -8.89 33.28 -38.04
N PRO A 357 -9.53 33.12 -39.21
CA PRO A 357 -10.67 32.24 -39.39
C PRO A 357 -10.35 30.80 -38.97
N LEU A 358 -11.22 30.19 -38.16
CA LEU A 358 -11.08 28.80 -37.72
C LEU A 358 -11.33 27.84 -38.90
N LYS A 359 -10.46 26.85 -39.07
CA LYS A 359 -10.64 25.80 -40.10
C LYS A 359 -11.72 24.80 -39.71
N TYR A 360 -11.93 24.61 -38.40
CA TYR A 360 -12.82 23.57 -37.86
C TYR A 360 -13.86 24.12 -36.85
N PRO A 361 -14.73 25.09 -37.24
CA PRO A 361 -15.65 25.78 -36.31
C PRO A 361 -16.71 24.86 -35.69
N ASN A 362 -16.95 23.68 -36.28
CA ASN A 362 -17.93 22.68 -35.84
C ASN A 362 -17.35 21.61 -34.88
N LEU A 363 -16.05 21.67 -34.57
CA LEU A 363 -15.44 20.88 -33.49
C LEU A 363 -15.81 21.47 -32.11
N PRO A 364 -15.75 20.65 -31.03
CA PRO A 364 -16.13 21.12 -29.70
C PRO A 364 -15.19 22.22 -29.18
N LEU A 365 -15.71 23.06 -28.29
CA LEU A 365 -14.90 24.02 -27.54
C LEU A 365 -14.38 23.39 -26.23
N VAL A 366 -13.21 23.84 -25.81
CA VAL A 366 -12.61 23.52 -24.51
C VAL A 366 -13.04 24.56 -23.49
N GLN A 367 -13.68 24.13 -22.39
CA GLN A 367 -14.03 25.02 -21.28
C GLN A 367 -12.94 25.02 -20.21
N VAL A 368 -12.46 26.22 -19.86
CA VAL A 368 -11.49 26.48 -18.76
C VAL A 368 -12.02 27.62 -17.88
N GLY A 369 -11.29 28.00 -16.81
CA GLY A 369 -11.70 29.09 -15.90
C GLY A 369 -12.49 28.64 -14.67
N SER A 370 -13.29 29.52 -14.05
CA SER A 370 -14.20 29.18 -12.92
C SER A 370 -15.63 28.95 -13.41
N LYS A 371 -16.55 28.40 -12.57
CA LYS A 371 -18.00 28.36 -12.91
C LYS A 371 -18.52 29.80 -13.19
N SER A 372 -17.99 30.80 -12.48
CA SER A 372 -18.36 32.23 -12.58
C SER A 372 -17.64 33.03 -13.67
N LYS A 373 -16.53 32.53 -14.22
CA LYS A 373 -15.76 33.13 -15.32
C LYS A 373 -15.22 31.99 -16.19
N ALA A 374 -16.14 31.39 -16.95
CA ALA A 374 -15.81 30.40 -17.96
C ALA A 374 -15.09 31.08 -19.13
N ILE A 375 -14.08 30.39 -19.68
CA ILE A 375 -13.36 30.80 -20.88
C ILE A 375 -13.41 29.61 -21.83
N TYR A 376 -13.73 29.88 -23.10
CA TYR A 376 -13.87 28.86 -24.13
C TYR A 376 -12.79 29.04 -25.19
N PHE A 377 -12.14 27.95 -25.59
CA PHE A 377 -11.15 27.93 -26.67
C PHE A 377 -11.50 26.85 -27.70
N PRO A 378 -11.45 27.14 -29.01
CA PRO A 378 -11.50 26.11 -30.05
C PRO A 378 -10.37 25.09 -29.88
N VAL A 379 -10.65 23.79 -30.06
CA VAL A 379 -9.63 22.72 -29.96
C VAL A 379 -8.48 22.90 -30.96
N GLU A 380 -8.73 23.59 -32.07
CA GLU A 380 -7.74 23.96 -33.10
C GLU A 380 -6.61 24.85 -32.56
N VAL A 381 -6.91 25.77 -31.64
CA VAL A 381 -5.95 26.73 -31.08
C VAL A 381 -5.36 26.28 -29.72
N CYS A 382 -5.44 24.98 -29.43
CA CYS A 382 -5.03 24.37 -28.16
C CYS A 382 -3.93 23.32 -28.35
N GLN A 383 -2.90 23.36 -27.51
CA GLN A 383 -1.78 22.40 -27.52
C GLN A 383 -1.56 21.82 -26.12
N VAL A 384 -1.30 20.51 -26.02
CA VAL A 384 -1.11 19.79 -24.76
C VAL A 384 0.18 20.25 -24.08
N ALA A 385 0.10 20.73 -22.84
CA ALA A 385 1.27 21.19 -22.09
C ALA A 385 2.28 20.06 -21.84
N ASN A 386 3.57 20.38 -21.92
CA ASN A 386 4.66 19.40 -21.82
C ASN A 386 4.81 18.83 -20.38
N CYS A 387 5.53 17.71 -20.23
CA CYS A 387 5.88 17.07 -18.95
C CYS A 387 4.69 16.65 -18.06
N GLN A 388 3.48 16.54 -18.62
CA GLN A 388 2.28 16.13 -17.87
C GLN A 388 2.17 14.61 -17.70
N ARG A 389 2.25 14.16 -16.45
CA ARG A 389 2.10 12.74 -16.09
C ARG A 389 0.66 12.24 -16.28
N TYR A 390 0.51 11.10 -16.94
CA TYR A 390 -0.77 10.40 -17.07
C TYR A 390 -1.11 9.68 -15.76
N ASN A 391 -2.10 10.19 -15.02
CA ASN A 391 -2.51 9.65 -13.71
C ASN A 391 -3.86 8.88 -13.74
N LYS A 392 -4.39 8.57 -14.94
CA LYS A 392 -5.65 7.82 -15.12
C LYS A 392 -5.36 6.30 -15.21
N LYS A 393 -6.40 5.47 -15.09
CA LYS A 393 -6.29 4.01 -15.09
C LYS A 393 -5.91 3.52 -16.49
N LEU A 394 -4.75 2.86 -16.62
CA LEU A 394 -4.26 2.31 -17.88
C LEU A 394 -5.15 1.16 -18.39
N LYS A 395 -5.38 1.12 -19.71
CA LYS A 395 -6.15 0.08 -20.39
C LYS A 395 -5.31 -1.20 -20.55
N ALA A 396 -5.96 -2.33 -20.86
CA ALA A 396 -5.30 -3.65 -20.83
C ALA A 396 -4.21 -3.81 -21.90
N CYS A 397 -4.44 -3.26 -23.09
CA CYS A 397 -3.47 -3.11 -24.18
C CYS A 397 -2.25 -2.29 -23.73
N GLN A 398 -2.47 -1.07 -23.22
CA GLN A 398 -1.42 -0.16 -22.74
C GLN A 398 -0.55 -0.83 -21.66
N THR A 399 -1.19 -1.41 -20.65
CA THR A 399 -0.53 -2.16 -19.57
C THR A 399 0.33 -3.30 -20.11
N THR A 400 -0.10 -3.98 -21.17
CA THR A 400 0.65 -5.06 -21.81
C THR A 400 1.88 -4.55 -22.54
N SER A 401 1.78 -3.45 -23.29
CA SER A 401 2.91 -2.81 -23.98
C SER A 401 3.96 -2.29 -22.98
N ILE A 402 3.52 -1.60 -21.92
CA ILE A 402 4.39 -1.11 -20.84
C ILE A 402 5.14 -2.27 -20.17
N ILE A 403 4.45 -3.38 -19.87
CA ILE A 403 5.09 -4.58 -19.32
C ILE A 403 6.14 -5.12 -20.29
N ARG A 404 5.83 -5.26 -21.60
CA ARG A 404 6.78 -5.77 -22.60
C ARG A 404 8.06 -4.94 -22.68
N TYR A 405 7.96 -3.61 -22.59
CA TYR A 405 9.10 -2.69 -22.68
C TYR A 405 9.91 -2.57 -21.37
N ALA A 406 9.24 -2.44 -20.23
CA ALA A 406 9.89 -2.30 -18.93
C ALA A 406 10.50 -3.64 -18.40
N LEU A 407 10.11 -4.76 -19.01
CA LEU A 407 10.71 -6.07 -18.80
C LEU A 407 12.20 -6.05 -19.14
N SER A 408 13.01 -6.32 -18.13
CA SER A 408 14.46 -6.43 -18.19
C SER A 408 14.85 -7.58 -17.27
N ASP A 409 15.80 -8.42 -17.65
CA ASP A 409 16.39 -9.45 -16.77
C ASP A 409 17.50 -8.81 -15.87
N ALA A 410 17.99 -9.53 -14.85
CA ALA A 410 18.85 -9.00 -13.79
C ALA A 410 20.19 -8.38 -14.20
N PRO A 411 21.20 -9.04 -14.81
CA PRO A 411 22.42 -8.38 -15.27
C PRO A 411 22.08 -7.17 -16.15
N THR A 412 21.14 -7.30 -17.09
CA THR A 412 20.60 -6.16 -17.86
C THR A 412 20.04 -5.05 -16.97
N ARG A 413 19.50 -5.35 -15.79
CA ARG A 413 18.96 -4.38 -14.85
C ARG A 413 19.98 -3.85 -13.83
N ILE A 414 21.00 -4.58 -13.38
CA ILE A 414 22.13 -3.99 -12.61
C ILE A 414 22.94 -3.13 -13.50
N GLN A 415 23.19 -3.57 -14.73
CA GLN A 415 23.92 -2.78 -15.67
C GLN A 415 23.14 -1.48 -15.89
N LYS A 416 21.82 -1.53 -16.10
CA LYS A 416 20.96 -0.33 -16.10
C LYS A 416 20.91 0.46 -14.77
N CYS A 417 21.35 -0.07 -13.62
CA CYS A 417 21.47 0.65 -12.34
C CYS A 417 22.88 1.24 -12.13
N ILE A 418 23.95 0.48 -12.34
CA ILE A 418 25.35 0.93 -12.39
C ILE A 418 25.52 2.01 -13.45
N ASP A 419 25.04 1.76 -14.67
CA ASP A 419 24.94 2.74 -15.76
C ASP A 419 24.23 4.00 -15.28
N LEU A 420 23.16 3.89 -14.49
CA LEU A 420 22.45 5.05 -13.97
C LEU A 420 23.30 5.81 -12.94
N VAL A 421 24.05 5.15 -12.05
CA VAL A 421 24.99 5.84 -11.14
C VAL A 421 26.07 6.58 -11.91
N GLN A 422 26.70 5.89 -12.87
CA GLN A 422 27.79 6.40 -13.69
C GLN A 422 27.32 7.56 -14.58
N LYS A 423 26.30 7.34 -15.41
CA LYS A 423 25.79 8.32 -16.40
C LYS A 423 25.04 9.49 -15.75
N SER A 424 24.52 9.33 -14.52
CA SER A 424 23.93 10.46 -13.77
C SER A 424 24.97 11.38 -13.14
N ASN A 425 26.27 11.05 -13.22
CA ASN A 425 27.39 11.79 -12.64
C ASN A 425 27.13 12.31 -11.21
N LEU A 426 26.56 11.45 -10.34
CA LEU A 426 26.13 11.87 -8.99
C LEU A 426 27.31 12.36 -8.12
N ASN A 427 28.50 11.79 -8.30
CA ASN A 427 29.72 12.29 -7.63
C ASN A 427 30.28 13.58 -8.24
N GLY A 428 29.77 13.99 -9.40
CA GLY A 428 30.04 15.29 -10.05
C GLY A 428 29.06 16.39 -9.66
N ASP A 429 27.89 16.03 -9.12
CA ASP A 429 26.79 16.92 -8.73
C ASP A 429 27.27 17.97 -7.69
N PRO A 430 27.08 19.28 -7.95
CA PRO A 430 27.60 20.34 -7.07
C PRO A 430 26.95 20.32 -5.68
N PHE A 431 25.66 19.95 -5.58
CA PHE A 431 24.98 19.83 -4.28
C PHE A 431 25.61 18.72 -3.44
N LEU A 432 25.80 17.53 -4.01
CA LEU A 432 26.37 16.39 -3.29
C LEU A 432 27.82 16.65 -2.85
N LYS A 433 28.62 17.33 -3.69
CA LYS A 433 29.98 17.80 -3.34
C LYS A 433 29.99 18.77 -2.16
N ASN A 434 29.15 19.81 -2.20
CA ASN A 434 29.13 20.86 -1.18
C ASN A 434 28.67 20.33 0.19
N PHE A 435 27.71 19.40 0.21
CA PHE A 435 27.31 18.69 1.43
C PHE A 435 28.25 17.51 1.79
N GLY A 436 29.43 17.40 1.16
CA GLY A 436 30.48 16.44 1.52
C GLY A 436 30.18 14.96 1.21
N VAL A 437 29.10 14.69 0.46
CA VAL A 437 28.54 13.36 0.19
C VAL A 437 29.16 12.73 -1.07
N LYS A 438 29.71 11.52 -0.94
CA LYS A 438 30.23 10.74 -2.09
C LYS A 438 29.75 9.30 -2.09
N ILE A 439 29.30 8.82 -3.26
CA ILE A 439 28.73 7.49 -3.52
C ILE A 439 29.79 6.56 -4.12
N LYS A 440 29.70 5.26 -3.80
CA LYS A 440 30.47 4.17 -4.41
C LYS A 440 29.81 3.74 -5.71
N GLY A 441 30.56 3.66 -6.81
CA GLY A 441 30.03 3.19 -8.10
C GLY A 441 29.67 1.70 -8.14
N GLU A 442 29.98 0.95 -7.09
CA GLU A 442 29.80 -0.50 -7.00
C GLU A 442 28.56 -0.91 -6.20
N PRO A 443 27.95 -2.05 -6.55
CA PRO A 443 26.91 -2.71 -5.77
C PRO A 443 27.42 -3.19 -4.39
N VAL A 444 26.56 -3.17 -3.35
CA VAL A 444 26.79 -3.89 -2.08
C VAL A 444 26.93 -5.40 -2.35
N ILE A 445 27.75 -6.10 -1.56
CA ILE A 445 28.05 -7.56 -1.57
C ILE A 445 27.87 -8.11 -0.14
N VAL A 446 27.35 -9.34 0.06
CA VAL A 446 26.79 -9.80 1.36
C VAL A 446 26.82 -11.34 1.53
N ASN A 447 26.31 -11.92 2.64
CA ASN A 447 26.16 -13.37 2.85
C ASN A 447 24.70 -13.88 3.02
N GLY A 448 24.50 -15.18 3.27
CA GLY A 448 23.19 -15.84 3.32
C GLY A 448 23.24 -17.37 3.22
N ARG A 449 22.14 -18.04 2.76
CA ARG A 449 21.72 -19.47 3.04
C ARG A 449 20.63 -20.10 2.07
N VAL A 450 20.16 -21.36 2.18
CA VAL A 450 19.11 -22.10 1.36
C VAL A 450 18.27 -23.24 2.03
N LEU A 451 16.98 -23.04 2.28
CA LEU A 451 15.97 -24.07 2.60
C LEU A 451 15.69 -25.19 1.56
N SER A 452 15.04 -26.27 2.04
CA SER A 452 14.49 -27.39 1.25
C SER A 452 12.95 -27.38 1.13
N PRO A 453 12.37 -27.75 -0.04
CA PRO A 453 10.93 -27.80 -0.27
C PRO A 453 10.16 -28.92 0.46
N PRO A 454 8.82 -28.79 0.55
CA PRO A 454 7.93 -29.85 1.02
C PRO A 454 8.12 -31.19 0.37
N ARG A 455 7.53 -32.15 1.07
CA ARG A 455 6.78 -33.22 0.42
C ARG A 455 5.28 -32.89 0.48
N LEU A 456 4.64 -32.89 -0.68
CA LEU A 456 3.20 -32.77 -0.86
C LEU A 456 2.57 -34.15 -0.95
N GLU A 457 1.44 -34.32 -0.27
CA GLU A 457 0.63 -35.54 -0.32
C GLU A 457 -0.59 -35.31 -1.21
N TYR A 458 -0.68 -36.12 -2.25
CA TYR A 458 -1.80 -36.22 -3.18
C TYR A 458 -2.47 -37.59 -3.05
N GLY A 459 -3.73 -37.68 -3.50
CA GLY A 459 -4.54 -38.88 -3.35
C GLY A 459 -3.94 -40.12 -4.01
N LYS A 460 -4.31 -41.29 -3.47
CA LYS A 460 -3.76 -42.59 -3.85
C LYS A 460 -3.73 -42.83 -5.36
N GLY A 461 -2.57 -43.22 -5.88
CA GLY A 461 -2.39 -43.62 -7.27
C GLY A 461 -3.13 -44.91 -7.61
N ASN A 462 -3.09 -45.33 -8.88
CA ASN A 462 -3.78 -46.55 -9.32
C ASN A 462 -3.20 -47.84 -8.69
N GLY A 463 -1.97 -47.79 -8.16
CA GLY A 463 -1.37 -48.84 -7.32
C GLY A 463 -1.59 -48.69 -5.81
N GLY A 464 -2.59 -47.93 -5.36
CA GLY A 464 -3.03 -47.84 -3.96
C GLY A 464 -2.12 -47.04 -3.00
N GLN A 465 -0.85 -46.78 -3.34
CA GLN A 465 0.05 -45.94 -2.55
C GLN A 465 -0.28 -44.45 -2.66
N GLN A 466 -0.05 -43.70 -1.59
CA GLN A 466 -0.21 -42.24 -1.52
C GLN A 466 0.84 -41.55 -2.41
N ILE A 467 0.44 -40.56 -3.21
CA ILE A 467 1.37 -39.87 -4.12
C ILE A 467 2.09 -38.77 -3.33
N VAL A 468 3.41 -38.93 -3.13
CA VAL A 468 4.25 -37.96 -2.40
C VAL A 468 5.20 -37.27 -3.38
N LEU A 469 5.19 -35.93 -3.40
CA LEU A 469 5.94 -35.14 -4.39
C LEU A 469 6.80 -34.08 -3.72
N THR A 470 8.06 -33.95 -4.14
CA THR A 470 8.95 -32.85 -3.73
C THR A 470 8.98 -31.75 -4.80
N PRO A 471 8.40 -30.56 -4.56
CA PRO A 471 8.36 -29.48 -5.54
C PRO A 471 9.74 -28.98 -5.94
N LYS A 472 9.97 -28.92 -7.25
CA LYS A 472 11.23 -28.45 -7.81
C LYS A 472 11.02 -27.02 -8.29
N ASP A 473 11.66 -26.07 -7.62
CA ASP A 473 11.73 -24.69 -8.09
C ASP A 473 10.37 -23.96 -8.07
N GLY A 474 9.50 -24.31 -7.11
CA GLY A 474 8.18 -23.69 -6.91
C GLY A 474 7.11 -24.15 -7.90
N ALA A 475 7.41 -25.18 -8.68
CA ALA A 475 6.44 -25.91 -9.47
C ALA A 475 6.65 -27.41 -9.26
N TRP A 476 5.58 -28.13 -9.49
CA TRP A 476 5.60 -29.55 -9.67
C TRP A 476 4.77 -29.84 -10.92
N TYR A 477 5.31 -30.71 -11.75
CA TYR A 477 4.65 -31.13 -12.98
C TYR A 477 4.00 -32.47 -12.70
N LEU A 478 2.67 -32.46 -12.73
CA LEU A 478 1.84 -33.64 -12.57
C LEU A 478 1.56 -34.21 -13.96
N LYS A 479 1.96 -35.47 -14.21
CA LYS A 479 1.49 -36.23 -15.37
C LYS A 479 0.12 -36.83 -15.07
N GLU A 480 0.04 -37.61 -14.01
CA GLU A 480 -1.19 -38.22 -13.49
C GLU A 480 -1.15 -38.22 -11.96
N PHE A 481 -2.30 -37.95 -11.33
CA PHE A 481 -2.49 -37.89 -9.88
C PHE A 481 -3.99 -37.79 -9.56
N LYS A 482 -4.37 -38.00 -8.29
CA LYS A 482 -5.70 -37.67 -7.77
C LYS A 482 -5.58 -36.59 -6.69
N PHE A 483 -6.63 -35.78 -6.50
CA PHE A 483 -6.67 -34.84 -5.37
C PHE A 483 -6.62 -35.57 -4.03
N PHE A 484 -6.10 -34.90 -3.00
CA PHE A 484 -6.00 -35.47 -1.66
C PHE A 484 -7.38 -35.81 -1.08
N GLU A 485 -8.33 -34.88 -1.22
CA GLU A 485 -9.77 -35.16 -1.14
C GLU A 485 -10.42 -34.68 -2.44
N SER A 486 -10.93 -35.62 -3.23
CA SER A 486 -11.76 -35.29 -4.41
C SER A 486 -13.17 -34.93 -3.99
N ALA A 487 -13.70 -33.83 -4.52
CA ALA A 487 -15.07 -33.42 -4.32
C ALA A 487 -16.08 -34.28 -5.10
N TYR A 488 -17.32 -34.25 -4.63
CA TYR A 488 -18.49 -34.82 -5.28
C TYR A 488 -19.39 -33.69 -5.80
N CYS A 489 -19.74 -33.74 -7.09
CA CYS A 489 -20.63 -32.83 -7.78
C CYS A 489 -21.85 -33.62 -8.24
N GLN A 490 -22.96 -33.51 -7.53
CA GLN A 490 -24.22 -34.20 -7.85
C GLN A 490 -24.81 -33.65 -9.16
N SER A 491 -24.81 -32.33 -9.32
CA SER A 491 -25.22 -31.68 -10.57
C SER A 491 -24.50 -30.35 -10.80
N PHE A 492 -24.38 -29.96 -12.07
CA PHE A 492 -23.84 -28.66 -12.47
C PHE A 492 -24.64 -28.05 -13.62
N GLY A 493 -24.59 -26.72 -13.72
CA GLY A 493 -25.19 -25.94 -14.81
C GLY A 493 -24.14 -25.27 -15.71
N PHE A 494 -24.59 -24.79 -16.86
CA PHE A 494 -23.78 -24.01 -17.80
C PHE A 494 -24.58 -22.80 -18.30
N VAL A 495 -24.01 -21.60 -18.19
CA VAL A 495 -24.56 -20.33 -18.69
C VAL A 495 -23.68 -19.81 -19.81
N SER A 496 -24.30 -19.37 -20.91
CA SER A 496 -23.63 -18.73 -22.04
C SER A 496 -24.17 -17.31 -22.29
N PHE A 497 -23.32 -16.30 -22.13
CA PHE A 497 -23.54 -14.96 -22.69
C PHE A 497 -22.86 -14.78 -24.07
N LEU A 498 -22.25 -15.85 -24.62
CA LEU A 498 -21.64 -15.82 -25.94
C LEU A 498 -22.69 -16.03 -27.05
N PRO A 499 -22.44 -15.53 -28.29
CA PRO A 499 -23.34 -15.77 -29.42
C PRO A 499 -23.53 -17.26 -29.74
N LEU A 500 -24.74 -17.62 -30.19
CA LEU A 500 -25.18 -19.01 -30.48
C LEU A 500 -24.18 -19.84 -31.30
N HIS A 501 -23.49 -19.24 -32.27
CA HIS A 501 -22.48 -19.94 -33.10
C HIS A 501 -21.23 -20.41 -32.33
N LYS A 502 -21.14 -20.13 -31.02
CA LYS A 502 -20.12 -20.69 -30.12
C LYS A 502 -20.56 -21.96 -29.39
N ALA A 503 -21.82 -22.41 -29.52
CA ALA A 503 -22.37 -23.54 -28.75
C ALA A 503 -21.53 -24.82 -28.84
N SER A 504 -21.10 -25.22 -30.04
CA SER A 504 -20.23 -26.40 -30.24
C SER A 504 -18.87 -26.27 -29.55
N MET A 505 -18.28 -25.06 -29.56
CA MET A 505 -17.03 -24.77 -28.83
C MET A 505 -17.22 -24.80 -27.31
N LEU A 506 -18.42 -24.49 -26.81
CA LEU A 506 -18.77 -24.57 -25.39
C LEU A 506 -19.05 -26.02 -24.95
N GLN A 507 -19.67 -26.84 -25.80
CA GLN A 507 -19.85 -28.28 -25.57
C GLN A 507 -18.48 -28.98 -25.48
N GLU A 508 -17.60 -28.75 -26.47
CA GLU A 508 -16.23 -29.29 -26.47
C GLU A 508 -15.41 -28.79 -25.27
N PHE A 509 -15.54 -27.50 -24.91
CA PHE A 509 -14.94 -26.98 -23.67
C PHE A 509 -15.41 -27.75 -22.44
N CYS A 510 -16.72 -27.97 -22.32
CA CYS A 510 -17.33 -28.63 -21.18
C CYS A 510 -16.82 -30.06 -21.06
N TRP A 511 -16.91 -30.85 -22.13
CA TRP A 511 -16.46 -32.25 -22.15
C TRP A 511 -14.98 -32.41 -21.76
N GLN A 512 -14.11 -31.56 -22.30
CA GLN A 512 -12.67 -31.55 -22.00
C GLN A 512 -12.37 -31.23 -20.53
N VAL A 513 -13.08 -30.26 -19.93
CA VAL A 513 -12.95 -29.94 -18.50
C VAL A 513 -13.52 -31.04 -17.61
N VAL A 514 -14.71 -31.58 -17.93
CA VAL A 514 -15.35 -32.70 -17.20
C VAL A 514 -14.43 -33.92 -17.17
N ARG A 515 -13.88 -34.31 -18.33
CA ARG A 515 -12.92 -35.42 -18.46
C ARG A 515 -11.66 -35.20 -17.63
N THR A 516 -11.15 -33.96 -17.58
CA THR A 516 -9.98 -33.60 -16.76
C THR A 516 -10.30 -33.62 -15.26
N CYS A 517 -11.49 -33.17 -14.86
CA CYS A 517 -11.93 -33.23 -13.46
C CYS A 517 -12.02 -34.69 -12.98
N ARG A 518 -12.62 -35.57 -13.79
CA ARG A 518 -12.70 -37.01 -13.52
C ARG A 518 -11.35 -37.69 -13.45
N SER A 519 -10.39 -37.37 -14.33
CA SER A 519 -9.05 -37.98 -14.26
C SER A 519 -8.25 -37.53 -13.03
N THR A 520 -8.50 -36.31 -12.53
CA THR A 520 -8.02 -35.87 -11.19
C THR A 520 -8.82 -36.43 -10.01
N GLY A 521 -9.85 -37.23 -10.27
CA GLY A 521 -10.66 -37.94 -9.26
C GLY A 521 -11.94 -37.25 -8.81
N ILE A 522 -12.29 -36.06 -9.31
CA ILE A 522 -13.57 -35.40 -9.00
C ILE A 522 -14.73 -36.24 -9.56
N GLN A 523 -15.70 -36.56 -8.73
CA GLN A 523 -16.92 -37.24 -9.18
C GLN A 523 -17.92 -36.19 -9.70
N MET A 524 -18.28 -36.26 -10.97
CA MET A 524 -19.25 -35.35 -11.61
C MET A 524 -19.90 -35.99 -12.85
N PRO A 525 -21.13 -35.59 -13.25
CA PRO A 525 -21.79 -36.08 -14.47
C PRO A 525 -21.10 -35.61 -15.76
N ASP A 526 -21.41 -36.26 -16.89
CA ASP A 526 -20.82 -35.94 -18.20
C ASP A 526 -21.32 -34.61 -18.79
N ASN A 527 -22.61 -34.33 -18.58
CA ASN A 527 -23.33 -33.21 -19.17
C ASN A 527 -23.90 -32.29 -18.07
N PRO A 528 -24.04 -30.98 -18.32
CA PRO A 528 -24.73 -30.10 -17.40
C PRO A 528 -26.21 -30.50 -17.29
N LYS A 529 -26.74 -30.51 -16.06
CA LYS A 529 -28.18 -30.75 -15.81
C LYS A 529 -29.04 -29.58 -16.31
N PHE A 530 -28.48 -28.38 -16.32
CA PHE A 530 -29.12 -27.15 -16.80
C PHE A 530 -28.18 -26.42 -17.77
N PHE A 531 -28.64 -26.14 -19.00
CA PHE A 531 -27.94 -25.28 -19.96
C PHE A 531 -28.81 -24.05 -20.26
N GLU A 532 -28.30 -22.86 -19.97
CA GLU A 532 -28.93 -21.58 -20.27
C GLU A 532 -28.11 -20.80 -21.30
N GLN A 533 -28.73 -20.46 -22.42
CA GLN A 533 -28.22 -19.43 -23.33
C GLN A 533 -28.92 -18.11 -22.99
N ALA A 534 -28.15 -17.06 -22.74
CA ALA A 534 -28.69 -15.72 -22.56
C ALA A 534 -29.18 -15.16 -23.90
N GLY A 535 -30.37 -14.55 -23.88
CA GLY A 535 -30.90 -13.73 -24.96
C GLY A 535 -30.22 -12.36 -25.03
N LYS A 536 -30.45 -11.63 -26.13
CA LYS A 536 -29.81 -10.33 -26.41
C LYS A 536 -30.03 -9.25 -25.32
N ASN A 537 -31.14 -9.36 -24.58
CA ASN A 537 -31.57 -8.40 -23.57
C ASN A 537 -31.63 -9.01 -22.14
N ASP A 538 -31.16 -10.25 -21.95
CA ASP A 538 -31.13 -10.87 -20.60
C ASP A 538 -30.10 -10.14 -19.71
N SER A 539 -30.51 -9.73 -18.50
CA SER A 539 -29.55 -9.43 -17.43
C SER A 539 -28.96 -10.73 -16.87
N VAL A 540 -27.84 -10.65 -16.16
CA VAL A 540 -27.26 -11.84 -15.53
C VAL A 540 -28.20 -12.40 -14.46
N GLU A 541 -28.87 -11.51 -13.73
CA GLU A 541 -29.87 -11.86 -12.72
C GLU A 541 -31.02 -12.68 -13.31
N MET A 542 -31.56 -12.30 -14.48
CA MET A 542 -32.63 -13.03 -15.15
C MET A 542 -32.22 -14.47 -15.48
N VAL A 543 -31.02 -14.67 -16.03
CA VAL A 543 -30.52 -16.01 -16.39
C VAL A 543 -30.26 -16.86 -15.13
N PHE A 544 -29.74 -16.26 -14.07
CA PHE A 544 -29.48 -16.96 -12.81
C PHE A 544 -30.76 -17.34 -12.07
N LYS A 545 -31.78 -16.47 -12.10
CA LYS A 545 -33.12 -16.74 -11.57
C LYS A 545 -33.73 -17.97 -12.23
N ARG A 546 -33.65 -18.08 -13.57
CA ARG A 546 -34.09 -19.28 -14.32
C ARG A 546 -33.37 -20.56 -13.89
N ILE A 547 -32.10 -20.50 -13.51
CA ILE A 547 -31.39 -21.67 -12.94
C ILE A 547 -31.89 -22.00 -11.54
N SER A 548 -32.04 -21.02 -10.64
CA SER A 548 -32.55 -21.28 -9.29
C SER A 548 -33.95 -21.88 -9.33
N GLU A 549 -34.88 -21.28 -10.10
CA GLU A 549 -36.24 -21.78 -10.26
C GLU A 549 -36.29 -23.22 -10.80
N LYS A 550 -35.37 -23.60 -11.69
CA LYS A 550 -35.24 -24.99 -12.16
C LYS A 550 -34.68 -25.91 -11.07
N CYS A 551 -33.68 -25.47 -10.30
CA CYS A 551 -33.12 -26.21 -9.18
C CYS A 551 -34.16 -26.47 -8.07
N ASP A 552 -34.82 -25.41 -7.63
CA ASP A 552 -35.75 -25.43 -6.50
C ASP A 552 -37.06 -26.17 -6.86
N ARG A 553 -37.54 -26.07 -8.12
CA ARG A 553 -38.69 -26.87 -8.63
C ARG A 553 -38.35 -28.36 -8.79
N ASP A 554 -37.19 -28.68 -9.36
CA ASP A 554 -36.81 -30.07 -9.64
C ASP A 554 -36.30 -30.80 -8.37
N GLY A 555 -36.16 -30.10 -7.23
CA GLY A 555 -35.60 -30.62 -5.98
C GLY A 555 -34.08 -30.85 -6.02
N ILE A 556 -33.39 -30.25 -6.99
CA ILE A 556 -31.98 -30.56 -7.32
C ILE A 556 -31.05 -29.47 -6.80
N LYS A 557 -30.07 -29.86 -5.99
CA LYS A 557 -28.93 -29.03 -5.62
C LYS A 557 -27.94 -28.93 -6.78
N CYS A 558 -27.78 -27.72 -7.33
CA CYS A 558 -26.75 -27.39 -8.32
C CYS A 558 -25.46 -26.96 -7.59
N ASP A 559 -24.40 -27.75 -7.72
CA ASP A 559 -23.15 -27.56 -6.98
C ASP A 559 -22.19 -26.57 -7.67
N LEU A 560 -22.34 -26.39 -8.98
CA LEU A 560 -21.44 -25.59 -9.81
C LEU A 560 -22.19 -25.01 -11.01
N VAL A 561 -21.92 -23.76 -11.37
CA VAL A 561 -22.36 -23.16 -12.64
C VAL A 561 -21.15 -22.64 -13.42
N PHE A 562 -20.88 -23.20 -14.60
CA PHE A 562 -19.97 -22.60 -15.58
C PHE A 562 -20.61 -21.36 -16.20
N VAL A 563 -19.85 -20.29 -16.41
CA VAL A 563 -20.40 -19.04 -16.99
C VAL A 563 -19.47 -18.50 -18.08
N ALA A 564 -19.84 -18.67 -19.35
CA ALA A 564 -19.12 -18.06 -20.48
C ALA A 564 -19.51 -16.59 -20.64
N LEU A 565 -18.58 -15.69 -20.33
CA LEU A 565 -18.77 -14.24 -20.38
C LEU A 565 -18.59 -13.70 -21.80
N TYR A 566 -19.43 -12.73 -22.19
CA TYR A 566 -19.21 -11.91 -23.37
C TYR A 566 -18.08 -10.90 -23.14
N SER A 567 -18.07 -10.23 -21.98
CA SER A 567 -17.04 -9.25 -21.61
C SER A 567 -16.57 -9.37 -20.15
N PRO A 568 -15.37 -8.86 -19.79
CA PRO A 568 -14.88 -8.90 -18.42
C PRO A 568 -15.76 -8.15 -17.40
N GLU A 569 -16.51 -7.14 -17.85
CA GLU A 569 -17.31 -6.25 -16.99
C GLU A 569 -18.49 -6.99 -16.33
N GLN A 570 -19.07 -7.97 -17.04
CA GLN A 570 -20.13 -8.84 -16.53
C GLN A 570 -19.71 -9.67 -15.30
N TYR A 571 -18.40 -9.83 -15.04
CA TYR A 571 -17.88 -10.62 -13.94
C TYR A 571 -18.39 -10.15 -12.56
N ALA A 572 -18.64 -8.85 -12.39
CA ALA A 572 -19.11 -8.32 -11.12
C ALA A 572 -20.56 -8.75 -10.81
N GLU A 573 -21.45 -8.62 -11.81
CA GLU A 573 -22.87 -8.98 -11.73
C GLU A 573 -23.04 -10.50 -11.53
N VAL A 574 -22.35 -11.32 -12.35
CA VAL A 574 -22.27 -12.79 -12.20
C VAL A 574 -21.87 -13.21 -10.79
N LYS A 575 -21.02 -12.42 -10.13
CA LYS A 575 -20.60 -12.72 -8.77
C LYS A 575 -21.56 -12.22 -7.69
N SER A 576 -22.25 -11.09 -7.85
CA SER A 576 -23.39 -10.77 -6.97
C SER A 576 -24.50 -11.80 -7.07
N CYS A 577 -24.99 -12.09 -8.27
CA CYS A 577 -26.10 -13.03 -8.47
C CYS A 577 -25.76 -14.44 -7.94
N GLY A 578 -24.56 -14.95 -8.25
CA GLY A 578 -24.12 -16.25 -7.76
C GLY A 578 -23.88 -16.29 -6.25
N ASP A 579 -23.03 -15.39 -5.73
CA ASP A 579 -22.48 -15.55 -4.38
C ASP A 579 -23.41 -14.96 -3.27
N ILE A 580 -24.33 -14.04 -3.62
CA ILE A 580 -25.31 -13.40 -2.72
C ILE A 580 -26.75 -13.81 -3.04
N THR A 581 -27.24 -13.56 -4.27
CA THR A 581 -28.68 -13.61 -4.56
C THR A 581 -29.24 -15.04 -4.60
N PHE A 582 -28.64 -15.93 -5.39
CA PHE A 582 -29.18 -17.28 -5.67
C PHE A 582 -28.39 -18.41 -5.02
N GLY A 583 -27.22 -18.10 -4.46
CA GLY A 583 -26.36 -19.09 -3.81
C GLY A 583 -25.71 -20.12 -4.75
N LEU A 584 -25.48 -19.73 -6.01
CA LEU A 584 -24.93 -20.58 -7.06
C LEU A 584 -23.42 -20.39 -7.19
N VAL A 585 -22.66 -21.46 -6.92
CA VAL A 585 -21.19 -21.46 -6.95
C VAL A 585 -20.68 -21.37 -8.39
N THR A 586 -20.11 -20.22 -8.77
CA THR A 586 -19.80 -19.92 -10.18
C THR A 586 -18.33 -20.08 -10.59
N GLN A 587 -18.14 -20.61 -11.81
CA GLN A 587 -16.86 -20.71 -12.50
C GLN A 587 -16.89 -19.99 -13.86
N CYS A 588 -16.55 -18.69 -13.83
CA CYS A 588 -16.56 -17.82 -15.01
C CYS A 588 -15.43 -18.15 -16.00
N LEU A 589 -15.71 -17.96 -17.29
CA LEU A 589 -14.87 -18.32 -18.43
C LEU A 589 -14.81 -17.15 -19.41
N LEU A 590 -13.61 -16.85 -19.93
CA LEU A 590 -13.42 -15.87 -21.01
C LEU A 590 -13.20 -16.60 -22.33
N SER A 591 -13.58 -15.98 -23.45
CA SER A 591 -13.42 -16.52 -24.82
C SER A 591 -12.01 -17.04 -25.13
N ARG A 592 -10.97 -16.41 -24.56
CA ARG A 592 -9.58 -16.90 -24.65
C ARG A 592 -9.39 -18.23 -23.92
N THR A 593 -9.88 -18.36 -22.69
CA THR A 593 -9.78 -19.60 -21.90
C THR A 593 -10.54 -20.74 -22.58
N ILE A 594 -11.69 -20.42 -23.18
CA ILE A 594 -12.50 -21.36 -23.96
C ILE A 594 -11.71 -21.85 -25.18
N ASN A 595 -11.11 -20.94 -25.96
CA ASN A 595 -10.24 -21.29 -27.10
C ASN A 595 -8.99 -22.11 -26.67
N ASP A 596 -8.31 -21.69 -25.60
CA ASP A 596 -7.12 -22.37 -25.06
C ASP A 596 -7.43 -23.83 -24.62
N VAL A 597 -8.68 -24.15 -24.28
CA VAL A 597 -9.13 -25.52 -23.96
C VAL A 597 -9.74 -26.23 -25.19
N ALA A 598 -10.84 -25.71 -25.75
CA ALA A 598 -11.63 -26.40 -26.77
C ALA A 598 -10.88 -26.55 -28.11
N VAL A 599 -10.05 -25.56 -28.49
CA VAL A 599 -9.30 -25.58 -29.75
C VAL A 599 -7.88 -26.10 -29.50
N LYS A 600 -7.14 -25.50 -28.57
CA LYS A 600 -5.71 -25.82 -28.35
C LYS A 600 -5.45 -27.00 -27.41
N LYS A 601 -6.50 -27.61 -26.85
CA LYS A 601 -6.43 -28.76 -25.92
C LYS A 601 -5.43 -28.57 -24.78
N SER A 602 -5.26 -27.35 -24.27
CA SER A 602 -4.24 -27.03 -23.26
C SER A 602 -4.52 -27.73 -21.92
N TYR A 603 -3.92 -28.89 -21.72
CA TYR A 603 -4.05 -29.66 -20.48
C TYR A 603 -3.68 -28.84 -19.24
N SER A 604 -2.65 -27.98 -19.34
CA SER A 604 -2.33 -27.06 -18.24
C SER A 604 -3.48 -26.09 -17.94
N THR A 605 -4.22 -25.59 -18.95
CA THR A 605 -5.40 -24.75 -18.72
C THR A 605 -6.54 -25.53 -18.08
N MET A 606 -6.83 -26.74 -18.60
CA MET A 606 -7.88 -27.62 -18.08
C MET A 606 -7.65 -28.00 -16.62
N LEU A 607 -6.43 -28.39 -16.27
CA LEU A 607 -6.06 -28.76 -14.90
C LEU A 607 -6.25 -27.57 -13.94
N ASN A 608 -5.89 -26.33 -14.34
CA ASN A 608 -6.15 -25.14 -13.51
C ASN A 608 -7.65 -24.90 -13.26
N ILE A 609 -8.52 -25.34 -14.16
CA ILE A 609 -9.98 -25.23 -14.01
C ILE A 609 -10.48 -26.33 -13.06
N ALA A 610 -10.07 -27.58 -13.25
CA ALA A 610 -10.39 -28.69 -12.33
C ALA A 610 -9.97 -28.39 -10.89
N MET A 611 -8.78 -27.82 -10.71
CA MET A 611 -8.24 -27.47 -9.39
C MET A 611 -8.98 -26.30 -8.73
N LYS A 612 -9.56 -25.37 -9.51
CA LYS A 612 -10.51 -24.34 -9.02
C LYS A 612 -11.87 -24.94 -8.64
N ILE A 613 -12.34 -25.94 -9.40
CA ILE A 613 -13.63 -26.60 -9.16
C ILE A 613 -13.57 -27.37 -7.83
N ASN A 614 -12.57 -28.25 -7.65
CA ASN A 614 -12.49 -29.14 -6.49
C ASN A 614 -12.73 -28.43 -5.15
N MET A 615 -12.03 -27.31 -4.90
CA MET A 615 -12.21 -26.50 -3.68
C MET A 615 -13.60 -25.88 -3.53
N LYS A 616 -14.16 -25.38 -4.64
CA LYS A 616 -15.43 -24.64 -4.66
C LYS A 616 -16.60 -25.53 -4.22
N ILE A 617 -16.48 -26.82 -4.50
CA ILE A 617 -17.40 -27.88 -4.08
C ILE A 617 -16.81 -28.74 -2.93
N GLY A 618 -15.84 -28.22 -2.18
CA GLY A 618 -15.45 -28.71 -0.85
C GLY A 618 -14.21 -29.62 -0.75
N GLY A 619 -13.61 -30.02 -1.87
CA GLY A 619 -12.44 -30.92 -1.91
C GLY A 619 -11.09 -30.25 -1.62
N ILE A 620 -10.10 -31.06 -1.25
CA ILE A 620 -8.72 -30.65 -0.95
C ILE A 620 -7.80 -31.11 -2.08
N ASN A 621 -7.08 -30.17 -2.72
CA ASN A 621 -6.20 -30.53 -3.83
C ASN A 621 -4.96 -31.33 -3.39
N ALA A 622 -4.31 -30.92 -2.31
CA ALA A 622 -3.16 -31.60 -1.70
C ALA A 622 -3.18 -31.42 -0.18
N LYS A 623 -2.52 -32.32 0.55
CA LYS A 623 -2.07 -32.09 1.92
C LYS A 623 -0.55 -31.97 1.91
N LEU A 624 0.04 -31.68 3.06
CA LEU A 624 1.45 -31.82 3.31
C LEU A 624 1.78 -33.16 3.93
N GLN A 625 2.97 -33.63 3.62
CA GLN A 625 3.64 -34.57 4.47
C GLN A 625 4.00 -33.88 5.79
N LYS A 626 3.51 -34.45 6.88
CA LYS A 626 3.92 -34.12 8.24
C LYS A 626 5.42 -34.38 8.41
N ASP A 627 6.15 -33.38 8.88
CA ASP A 627 7.45 -33.52 9.52
C ASP A 627 7.37 -33.08 11.00
N GLU A 628 8.42 -33.32 11.78
CA GLU A 628 8.56 -32.91 13.20
C GLU A 628 8.12 -31.46 13.43
N ILE A 629 8.55 -30.67 12.46
CA ILE A 629 8.48 -29.23 12.37
C ILE A 629 6.99 -28.84 12.23
N LEU A 630 6.26 -29.30 11.21
CA LEU A 630 4.78 -29.20 11.12
C LEU A 630 4.03 -29.64 12.36
N ASP A 631 4.45 -30.80 12.85
CA ASP A 631 3.71 -31.52 13.85
C ASP A 631 3.71 -30.75 15.16
N ASN A 632 4.86 -30.20 15.55
CA ASN A 632 5.02 -29.50 16.80
C ASN A 632 4.29 -28.15 16.81
N TYR A 633 4.31 -27.38 15.71
CA TYR A 633 3.83 -25.99 15.73
C TYR A 633 2.52 -25.72 14.98
N LEU A 634 2.02 -26.63 14.13
CA LEU A 634 0.66 -26.54 13.58
C LEU A 634 -0.28 -27.61 14.15
N TYR A 635 0.11 -28.88 14.02
CA TYR A 635 -0.83 -30.00 14.13
C TYR A 635 -1.09 -30.41 15.59
N LYS A 636 -0.05 -30.68 16.41
CA LYS A 636 -0.18 -30.88 17.87
C LYS A 636 -0.59 -29.59 18.59
N ASN A 637 -0.11 -28.46 18.09
CA ASN A 637 -0.36 -27.13 18.63
C ASN A 637 -1.75 -26.55 18.30
N ASN A 638 -2.64 -27.35 17.68
CA ASN A 638 -4.06 -27.03 17.42
C ASN A 638 -4.25 -25.61 16.87
N THR A 639 -3.71 -25.39 15.67
CA THR A 639 -3.41 -24.04 15.21
C THR A 639 -4.45 -23.51 14.20
N LEU A 640 -5.20 -22.50 14.62
CA LEU A 640 -5.95 -21.61 13.72
C LEU A 640 -4.97 -20.67 13.02
N VAL A 641 -5.37 -20.18 11.86
CA VAL A 641 -4.58 -19.41 10.93
C VAL A 641 -5.51 -18.48 10.17
N ILE A 642 -5.53 -17.19 10.50
CA ILE A 642 -6.44 -16.18 9.93
C ILE A 642 -5.72 -15.34 8.87
N GLY A 643 -6.37 -14.49 8.09
CA GLY A 643 -5.73 -13.54 7.20
C GLY A 643 -6.64 -12.37 6.97
N VAL A 644 -6.16 -11.14 7.15
CA VAL A 644 -6.90 -9.93 6.82
C VAL A 644 -6.35 -9.33 5.51
N ASP A 645 -7.07 -8.45 4.82
CA ASP A 645 -6.58 -7.65 3.69
C ASP A 645 -7.35 -6.34 3.61
N VAL A 646 -6.77 -5.27 3.04
CA VAL A 646 -7.46 -4.00 2.79
C VAL A 646 -7.25 -3.53 1.34
N VAL A 647 -8.36 -3.44 0.61
CA VAL A 647 -8.41 -2.91 -0.77
C VAL A 647 -8.98 -1.50 -0.77
N HIS A 648 -8.17 -0.54 -1.23
CA HIS A 648 -8.61 0.82 -1.53
C HIS A 648 -9.10 0.96 -2.99
N PRO A 649 -9.94 1.97 -3.28
CA PRO A 649 -10.27 2.39 -4.64
C PRO A 649 -9.07 2.88 -5.46
N SER A 650 -9.30 3.12 -6.75
CA SER A 650 -8.39 3.90 -7.59
C SER A 650 -8.20 5.33 -7.04
N ALA A 651 -7.06 5.96 -7.34
CA ALA A 651 -6.80 7.35 -6.95
C ALA A 651 -7.85 8.36 -7.48
N VAL A 652 -8.57 7.98 -8.55
CA VAL A 652 -9.67 8.74 -9.17
C VAL A 652 -11.03 8.49 -8.48
N GLU A 653 -11.23 7.31 -7.90
CA GLU A 653 -12.51 6.82 -7.35
C GLU A 653 -12.69 7.24 -5.88
N LYS A 654 -12.57 8.54 -5.58
CA LYS A 654 -12.46 9.07 -4.21
C LYS A 654 -13.63 8.70 -3.28
N HIS A 655 -14.84 8.52 -3.81
CA HIS A 655 -16.07 8.28 -3.05
C HIS A 655 -16.31 6.79 -2.70
N LEU A 656 -15.55 5.85 -3.26
CA LEU A 656 -15.76 4.43 -2.95
C LEU A 656 -15.15 4.06 -1.59
N PRO A 657 -15.78 3.17 -0.80
CA PRO A 657 -15.22 2.72 0.47
C PRO A 657 -13.96 1.86 0.27
N SER A 658 -13.16 1.73 1.33
CA SER A 658 -12.18 0.64 1.42
C SER A 658 -12.87 -0.61 1.95
N ILE A 659 -12.36 -1.79 1.61
CA ILE A 659 -12.93 -3.05 2.08
C ILE A 659 -11.85 -3.85 2.77
N ALA A 660 -12.18 -4.34 3.96
CA ALA A 660 -11.41 -5.33 4.68
C ALA A 660 -12.07 -6.72 4.60
N ALA A 661 -11.27 -7.78 4.69
CA ALA A 661 -11.73 -9.17 4.76
C ALA A 661 -10.88 -9.96 5.73
N VAL A 662 -11.42 -10.99 6.39
CA VAL A 662 -10.75 -11.84 7.41
C VAL A 662 -11.00 -13.32 7.07
N VAL A 663 -9.97 -14.18 6.99
CA VAL A 663 -10.07 -15.57 6.52
C VAL A 663 -9.26 -16.57 7.34
N GLY A 664 -9.92 -17.51 8.01
CA GLY A 664 -9.34 -18.55 8.89
C GLY A 664 -9.29 -19.93 8.24
N ASN A 665 -8.31 -20.80 8.57
CA ASN A 665 -8.55 -22.24 8.40
C ASN A 665 -9.66 -22.68 9.34
N VAL A 666 -10.28 -23.79 9.00
CA VAL A 666 -11.33 -24.41 9.81
C VAL A 666 -10.92 -25.80 10.30
N ASP A 667 -9.91 -26.42 9.68
CA ASP A 667 -9.39 -27.75 10.05
C ASP A 667 -7.97 -27.69 10.61
N ILE A 668 -7.66 -28.58 11.54
CA ILE A 668 -6.32 -28.72 12.15
C ILE A 668 -5.20 -29.08 11.15
N ASN A 669 -5.52 -29.65 9.97
CA ASN A 669 -4.53 -29.92 8.92
C ASN A 669 -4.20 -28.66 8.08
N VAL A 670 -4.95 -27.57 8.31
CA VAL A 670 -4.80 -26.25 7.69
C VAL A 670 -5.01 -26.30 6.16
N THR A 671 -6.08 -26.97 5.72
CA THR A 671 -6.37 -27.24 4.30
C THR A 671 -7.61 -26.52 3.75
N LYS A 672 -8.58 -26.16 4.60
CA LYS A 672 -9.88 -25.57 4.25
C LYS A 672 -10.06 -24.23 4.96
N PHE A 673 -10.48 -23.19 4.23
CA PHE A 673 -10.51 -21.81 4.73
C PHE A 673 -11.88 -21.11 4.54
N HIS A 674 -12.33 -20.41 5.58
CA HIS A 674 -13.57 -19.63 5.60
C HIS A 674 -13.31 -18.14 5.82
N ALA A 675 -14.20 -17.29 5.31
CA ALA A 675 -13.98 -15.85 5.14
C ALA A 675 -15.15 -14.98 5.62
N SER A 676 -14.88 -13.74 5.98
CA SER A 676 -15.87 -12.66 6.15
C SER A 676 -15.27 -11.28 5.86
N VAL A 677 -16.10 -10.24 5.86
CA VAL A 677 -15.77 -8.90 5.32
C VAL A 677 -16.27 -7.74 6.19
N GLN A 678 -15.67 -6.57 5.98
CA GLN A 678 -16.05 -5.31 6.60
C GLN A 678 -15.88 -4.15 5.61
N ILE A 679 -16.82 -3.20 5.62
CA ILE A 679 -16.73 -1.96 4.84
C ILE A 679 -16.13 -0.85 5.73
N LEU A 680 -15.07 -0.20 5.23
CA LEU A 680 -14.34 0.89 5.89
C LEU A 680 -14.50 2.20 5.10
N ALA A 681 -14.08 3.33 5.69
CA ALA A 681 -14.08 4.61 5.00
C ALA A 681 -13.14 4.62 3.77
N ALA A 682 -13.37 5.57 2.86
CA ALA A 682 -12.54 5.74 1.67
C ALA A 682 -11.07 6.01 2.06
N ARG A 683 -10.15 5.17 1.57
CA ARG A 683 -8.70 5.20 1.87
C ARG A 683 -8.31 4.92 3.34
N GLN A 684 -9.25 4.53 4.20
CA GLN A 684 -8.94 4.02 5.53
C GLN A 684 -8.20 2.69 5.42
N GLU A 685 -6.95 2.68 5.88
CA GLU A 685 -6.11 1.48 5.96
C GLU A 685 -6.38 0.69 7.24
N LEU A 686 -6.47 1.36 8.39
CA LEU A 686 -6.65 0.77 9.73
C LEU A 686 -8.05 0.15 9.92
N VAL A 687 -8.15 -1.14 10.27
CA VAL A 687 -9.43 -1.88 10.32
C VAL A 687 -10.10 -1.77 11.70
N ILE A 688 -10.63 -0.59 12.00
CA ILE A 688 -11.37 -0.31 13.24
C ILE A 688 -12.62 -1.22 13.32
N GLY A 689 -12.81 -1.91 14.45
CA GLY A 689 -14.01 -2.74 14.72
C GLY A 689 -13.98 -4.17 14.16
N ILE A 690 -12.81 -4.69 13.79
CA ILE A 690 -12.57 -6.03 13.21
C ILE A 690 -12.94 -7.23 14.12
N GLU A 691 -13.22 -6.98 15.41
CA GLU A 691 -13.50 -7.99 16.45
C GLU A 691 -14.54 -9.04 16.02
N LYS A 692 -15.63 -8.60 15.35
CA LYS A 692 -16.69 -9.51 14.86
C LYS A 692 -16.13 -10.58 13.91
N GLN A 693 -15.29 -10.19 12.96
CA GLN A 693 -14.79 -11.08 11.93
C GLN A 693 -13.76 -12.07 12.49
N PHE A 694 -13.05 -11.72 13.57
CA PHE A 694 -12.27 -12.67 14.36
C PHE A 694 -13.15 -13.62 15.16
N ARG A 695 -14.20 -13.09 15.81
CA ARG A 695 -15.20 -13.85 16.55
C ARG A 695 -15.82 -14.96 15.70
N GLU A 696 -16.15 -14.66 14.45
CA GLU A 696 -16.67 -15.62 13.47
C GLU A 696 -15.69 -16.78 13.19
N ARG A 697 -14.39 -16.51 13.03
CA ARG A 697 -13.37 -17.56 12.76
C ARG A 697 -13.11 -18.47 13.96
N LEU A 698 -13.10 -17.91 15.17
CA LEU A 698 -12.94 -18.68 16.41
C LEU A 698 -14.08 -19.71 16.57
N VAL A 699 -15.33 -19.29 16.32
CA VAL A 699 -16.50 -20.17 16.37
C VAL A 699 -16.42 -21.28 15.33
N GLU A 700 -16.10 -20.95 14.07
CA GLU A 700 -16.03 -21.93 12.99
C GLU A 700 -14.94 -22.99 13.25
N TYR A 701 -13.77 -22.57 13.75
CA TYR A 701 -12.69 -23.48 14.12
C TYR A 701 -13.11 -24.45 15.25
N ASN A 702 -13.73 -23.93 16.31
CA ASN A 702 -14.20 -24.76 17.43
C ASN A 702 -15.33 -25.72 17.01
N VAL A 703 -16.26 -25.28 16.16
CA VAL A 703 -17.35 -26.11 15.64
C VAL A 703 -16.83 -27.34 14.88
N VAL A 704 -15.70 -27.21 14.16
CA VAL A 704 -15.08 -28.32 13.42
C VAL A 704 -14.14 -29.16 14.28
N ASN A 705 -13.16 -28.55 14.96
CA ASN A 705 -12.10 -29.28 15.69
C ASN A 705 -12.49 -29.66 17.14
N LYS A 706 -13.73 -29.35 17.56
CA LYS A 706 -14.29 -29.58 18.92
C LYS A 706 -13.43 -29.01 20.06
N SER A 707 -12.59 -28.06 19.72
CA SER A 707 -11.66 -27.38 20.60
C SER A 707 -11.39 -25.99 20.02
N PHE A 708 -11.30 -24.99 20.89
CA PHE A 708 -10.75 -23.70 20.50
C PHE A 708 -9.27 -23.87 20.15
N PRO A 709 -8.75 -23.07 19.19
CA PRO A 709 -7.36 -23.15 18.82
C PRO A 709 -6.48 -22.90 20.04
N LYS A 710 -5.40 -23.69 20.22
CA LYS A 710 -4.38 -23.31 21.19
C LYS A 710 -3.56 -22.18 20.61
N ASN A 711 -3.15 -22.27 19.34
CA ASN A 711 -2.44 -21.24 18.60
C ASN A 711 -3.33 -20.60 17.53
N ILE A 712 -3.23 -19.30 17.28
CA ILE A 712 -3.84 -18.60 16.16
C ILE A 712 -2.71 -18.08 15.27
N ILE A 713 -2.90 -17.92 13.95
CA ILE A 713 -1.91 -17.35 13.05
C ILE A 713 -2.59 -16.44 12.02
N VAL A 714 -3.02 -15.23 12.40
CA VAL A 714 -3.72 -14.28 11.51
C VAL A 714 -2.79 -13.71 10.40
N PHE A 715 -3.26 -12.95 9.42
CA PHE A 715 -2.43 -12.39 8.34
C PHE A 715 -3.06 -11.12 7.64
N ARG A 716 -3.08 -9.90 8.24
CA ARG A 716 -3.72 -8.56 7.87
C ARG A 716 -3.31 -7.44 6.75
N ASP A 717 -3.61 -7.54 5.44
CA ASP A 717 -3.01 -6.77 4.27
C ASP A 717 -3.26 -5.26 4.04
N GLY A 718 -2.51 -4.35 4.68
CA GLY A 718 -2.32 -3.01 4.08
C GLY A 718 -1.46 -1.94 4.82
N VAL A 719 -0.87 -2.24 5.99
CA VAL A 719 -0.05 -1.36 6.87
C VAL A 719 1.45 -1.02 6.53
N SER A 720 1.80 0.26 6.46
CA SER A 720 3.13 0.77 6.02
C SER A 720 4.12 1.11 7.15
N GLU A 721 5.38 1.44 6.78
CA GLU A 721 6.55 1.73 7.64
C GLU A 721 6.29 2.65 8.87
N GLY A 722 5.24 3.46 8.84
CA GLY A 722 4.88 4.36 9.95
C GLY A 722 3.51 4.10 10.58
N GLN A 723 2.84 2.98 10.29
CA GLN A 723 1.46 2.69 10.74
C GLN A 723 1.35 1.51 11.72
N PHE A 724 2.46 0.86 12.08
CA PHE A 724 2.39 -0.42 12.77
C PHE A 724 1.70 -0.35 14.12
N MET A 725 2.15 0.54 14.99
CA MET A 725 1.58 0.62 16.32
C MET A 725 0.07 0.89 16.30
N GLN A 726 -0.43 1.73 15.39
CA GLN A 726 -1.87 1.90 15.19
C GLN A 726 -2.59 0.58 14.95
N VAL A 727 -2.00 -0.33 14.17
CA VAL A 727 -2.60 -1.61 13.83
C VAL A 727 -2.38 -2.66 14.93
N LEU A 728 -1.39 -2.47 15.79
CA LEU A 728 -1.34 -3.17 17.08
C LEU A 728 -2.51 -2.72 17.96
N ASP A 729 -2.55 -1.42 18.24
CA ASP A 729 -3.45 -0.75 19.19
C ASP A 729 -4.94 -0.98 18.85
N GLU A 730 -5.29 -1.06 17.57
CA GLU A 730 -6.66 -1.43 17.13
C GLU A 730 -6.84 -2.94 16.94
N GLU A 731 -6.01 -3.59 16.11
CA GLU A 731 -6.39 -4.86 15.50
C GLU A 731 -5.94 -6.09 16.31
N LEU A 732 -4.90 -5.99 17.16
CA LEU A 732 -4.65 -7.00 18.22
C LEU A 732 -5.73 -6.94 19.28
N ILE A 733 -6.00 -5.74 19.79
CA ILE A 733 -6.89 -5.57 20.95
C ILE A 733 -8.30 -6.06 20.59
N ALA A 734 -8.76 -5.80 19.36
CA ALA A 734 -9.99 -6.38 18.81
C ALA A 734 -9.99 -7.92 18.77
N LEU A 735 -8.87 -8.58 18.45
CA LEU A 735 -8.78 -10.05 18.50
C LEU A 735 -8.69 -10.59 19.93
N ARG A 736 -7.96 -9.93 20.84
CA ARG A 736 -7.92 -10.28 22.27
C ARG A 736 -9.31 -10.26 22.89
N ARG A 737 -10.11 -9.22 22.60
CA ARG A 737 -11.54 -9.14 22.98
C ARG A 737 -12.34 -10.30 22.38
N ALA A 738 -12.20 -10.59 21.08
CA ALA A 738 -12.86 -11.72 20.44
C ALA A 738 -12.53 -13.07 21.12
N CYS A 739 -11.29 -13.27 21.57
CA CYS A 739 -10.87 -14.45 22.33
C CYS A 739 -11.47 -14.49 23.75
N LYS A 740 -11.32 -13.42 24.55
CA LYS A 740 -11.92 -13.32 25.90
C LYS A 740 -13.45 -13.53 25.88
N SER A 741 -14.12 -13.20 24.77
CA SER A 741 -15.59 -13.33 24.59
C SER A 741 -16.16 -14.77 24.55
N PHE A 742 -15.32 -15.81 24.71
CA PHE A 742 -15.76 -17.22 24.68
C PHE A 742 -15.33 -18.08 25.87
N ILE A 743 -14.17 -17.84 26.47
CA ILE A 743 -13.68 -18.61 27.63
C ILE A 743 -12.94 -17.64 28.55
N LYS A 744 -13.44 -17.42 29.78
CA LYS A 744 -12.77 -16.56 30.78
C LYS A 744 -11.32 -16.99 31.05
N ASN A 745 -11.04 -18.29 31.01
CA ASN A 745 -9.75 -18.89 31.42
C ASN A 745 -8.90 -19.43 30.24
N CYS A 746 -9.18 -19.05 28.99
CA CYS A 746 -8.38 -19.52 27.84
C CYS A 746 -8.14 -18.39 26.82
N GLN A 747 -6.95 -17.81 26.89
CA GLN A 747 -6.39 -16.98 25.83
C GLN A 747 -5.60 -17.89 24.84
N PRO A 748 -5.67 -17.70 23.52
CA PRO A 748 -4.97 -18.53 22.53
C PRO A 748 -3.79 -17.82 21.86
N LEU A 749 -2.76 -18.57 21.49
CA LEU A 749 -1.41 -18.20 21.04
C LEU A 749 -1.35 -17.53 19.60
N ILE A 750 -1.72 -16.25 19.41
CA ILE A 750 -1.98 -15.54 18.10
C ILE A 750 -0.78 -15.09 17.27
N THR A 751 -0.77 -15.28 15.93
CA THR A 751 0.37 -15.03 15.00
C THR A 751 0.01 -14.26 13.68
N PHE A 752 -0.12 -12.91 13.57
CA PHE A 752 -1.12 -12.14 12.76
C PHE A 752 -0.87 -11.39 11.37
N VAL A 753 0.39 -11.34 10.84
CA VAL A 753 1.32 -11.13 9.62
C VAL A 753 1.90 -9.88 8.64
N VAL A 754 2.39 -8.58 8.88
CA VAL A 754 2.59 -7.31 7.96
C VAL A 754 3.02 -7.28 6.46
N VAL A 755 2.85 -8.27 5.63
CA VAL A 755 2.96 -8.36 4.15
C VAL A 755 3.18 -7.17 3.08
N GLN A 756 3.63 -5.91 3.29
CA GLN A 756 3.91 -4.76 2.32
C GLN A 756 4.48 -5.06 0.88
N LYS A 757 3.84 -4.73 -0.26
CA LYS A 757 4.17 -5.23 -1.66
C LYS A 757 4.90 -4.45 -2.79
N ARG A 758 5.38 -3.17 -2.80
CA ARG A 758 5.49 -2.38 -4.09
C ARG A 758 6.56 -2.50 -5.23
N HIS A 759 7.91 -2.44 -5.24
CA HIS A 759 9.05 -2.07 -4.36
C HIS A 759 10.20 -1.46 -5.21
N HIS A 760 11.43 -1.22 -4.71
CA HIS A 760 12.54 -0.63 -5.48
C HIS A 760 13.95 -1.24 -5.48
N ALA A 761 14.41 -2.10 -4.56
CA ALA A 761 15.76 -2.70 -4.78
C ALA A 761 15.84 -3.65 -5.98
N ARG A 762 16.99 -4.31 -6.18
CA ARG A 762 17.31 -5.35 -7.16
C ARG A 762 18.70 -5.98 -6.81
N PHE A 763 19.00 -7.29 -6.93
CA PHE A 763 20.38 -7.88 -6.69
C PHE A 763 20.82 -8.69 -7.90
N PHE A 764 22.07 -8.85 -8.33
CA PHE A 764 22.29 -9.25 -9.72
C PHE A 764 23.60 -9.96 -10.05
N CYS A 765 23.45 -11.00 -10.86
CA CYS A 765 24.23 -12.24 -10.92
C CYS A 765 25.70 -12.09 -11.42
N CYS A 766 26.65 -12.97 -11.03
CA CYS A 766 28.12 -12.73 -11.14
C CYS A 766 28.99 -14.01 -11.10
N ASP A 767 28.77 -14.94 -10.16
CA ASP A 767 28.82 -16.38 -10.46
C ASP A 767 28.00 -16.63 -11.74
N GLU A 768 28.45 -17.45 -12.69
CA GLU A 768 27.58 -18.06 -13.71
C GLU A 768 27.24 -19.55 -13.35
N ALA A 769 27.46 -20.01 -12.11
CA ALA A 769 27.24 -21.41 -11.69
C ALA A 769 25.95 -21.69 -10.89
N ALA A 770 25.24 -20.69 -10.33
CA ALA A 770 24.00 -20.94 -9.57
C ALA A 770 22.67 -20.15 -9.86
N ALA A 771 22.33 -19.91 -11.15
CA ALA A 771 21.06 -19.54 -11.87
C ALA A 771 20.58 -20.40 -13.11
N ARG A 772 19.60 -20.00 -13.95
CA ARG A 772 18.91 -20.79 -15.02
C ARG A 772 17.55 -20.18 -15.45
N GLY A 773 16.97 -20.80 -16.47
CA GLY A 773 15.82 -20.30 -17.23
C GLY A 773 16.21 -19.06 -18.04
N ARG A 774 15.46 -18.70 -19.10
CA ARG A 774 15.82 -17.57 -20.01
C ARG A 774 16.18 -16.24 -19.34
N GLY A 775 15.79 -16.06 -18.09
CA GLY A 775 16.36 -15.01 -17.29
C GLY A 775 17.73 -15.40 -16.75
N LYS A 776 17.81 -16.24 -15.69
CA LYS A 776 18.95 -16.57 -14.79
C LYS A 776 19.13 -15.73 -13.46
N ASN A 777 18.12 -15.62 -12.58
CA ASN A 777 18.18 -15.04 -11.20
C ASN A 777 18.34 -16.24 -10.22
N ILE A 778 18.54 -15.96 -8.93
CA ILE A 778 18.64 -16.89 -7.79
C ILE A 778 17.59 -18.01 -7.60
N PRO A 779 17.81 -18.98 -6.67
CA PRO A 779 16.88 -20.18 -6.38
C PRO A 779 14.64 -20.45 -4.37
N ALA A 780 14.22 -21.50 -3.57
CA ALA A 780 14.50 -22.87 -2.99
C ALA A 780 15.56 -22.78 -1.95
N GLY A 781 15.26 -21.79 -1.11
CA GLY A 781 16.00 -21.48 0.04
C GLY A 781 16.56 -20.08 0.17
N THR A 782 17.31 -19.53 -0.79
CA THR A 782 18.15 -18.30 -0.81
C THR A 782 18.03 -17.23 0.29
N VAL A 783 18.37 -17.65 1.50
CA VAL A 783 18.30 -17.02 2.80
C VAL A 783 19.39 -15.95 3.04
N VAL A 784 19.34 -14.74 2.46
CA VAL A 784 20.30 -13.60 2.66
C VAL A 784 20.28 -13.01 4.06
N ASP A 785 20.65 -13.77 5.06
CA ASP A 785 20.83 -13.14 6.35
C ASP A 785 21.81 -11.94 6.29
N ARG A 786 23.10 -12.16 6.05
CA ARG A 786 24.09 -11.13 6.44
C ARG A 786 24.05 -9.81 5.67
N ALA A 787 24.93 -8.93 6.12
CA ALA A 787 25.50 -7.69 5.59
C ALA A 787 24.55 -6.63 5.00
N VAL A 788 23.25 -6.92 4.89
CA VAL A 788 22.15 -6.09 4.39
C VAL A 788 20.80 -6.39 5.05
N THR A 789 20.69 -7.24 6.11
CA THR A 789 19.68 -7.13 7.25
C THR A 789 20.06 -6.65 8.93
N SER A 790 20.33 -5.47 9.80
CA SER A 790 20.02 -3.91 10.20
C SER A 790 20.78 -3.05 11.27
N PRO A 791 20.54 -1.67 11.30
CA PRO A 791 20.52 -0.74 12.47
C PRO A 791 19.60 -1.12 13.66
N ASP A 792 18.41 -0.50 13.77
CA ASP A 792 17.12 -0.75 14.48
C ASP A 792 16.06 -1.13 13.40
N GLU A 793 15.22 -2.17 13.64
CA GLU A 793 14.41 -3.09 12.77
C GLU A 793 14.72 -4.61 13.17
N TYR A 794 14.01 -5.69 12.77
CA TYR A 794 14.77 -6.92 12.35
C TYR A 794 14.78 -6.87 10.84
N ASP A 795 14.53 -7.93 10.14
CA ASP A 795 14.07 -8.08 8.78
C ASP A 795 14.58 -9.47 8.23
N PHE A 796 14.05 -10.05 7.18
CA PHE A 796 14.37 -11.36 6.57
C PHE A 796 14.33 -11.16 5.06
N PHE A 797 13.66 -11.89 4.21
CA PHE A 797 13.33 -11.67 2.76
C PHE A 797 13.12 -13.04 2.24
N LEU A 798 12.33 -13.13 1.20
CA LEU A 798 12.18 -14.37 0.50
C LEU A 798 11.45 -14.12 -0.81
N CYS A 799 11.44 -15.12 -1.65
CA CYS A 799 10.60 -15.25 -2.81
C CYS A 799 10.62 -16.68 -3.26
N SER A 800 9.48 -17.36 -3.18
CA SER A 800 9.40 -18.75 -3.60
C SER A 800 9.09 -18.84 -5.06
N HIS A 801 9.94 -18.14 -5.78
CA HIS A 801 9.53 -17.32 -6.87
C HIS A 801 10.45 -17.50 -8.03
N HIS A 802 10.31 -18.65 -8.65
CA HIS A 802 10.67 -18.90 -10.04
C HIS A 802 9.78 -18.06 -10.99
N GLY A 803 9.86 -16.76 -10.92
CA GLY A 803 9.37 -15.79 -11.89
C GLY A 803 9.88 -16.01 -13.32
N ILE A 804 8.95 -15.90 -14.28
CA ILE A 804 9.03 -16.40 -15.65
C ILE A 804 9.20 -15.30 -16.71
N GLN A 805 9.13 -14.00 -16.40
CA GLN A 805 9.67 -12.96 -17.32
C GLN A 805 10.31 -11.82 -16.52
N GLY A 806 11.41 -11.24 -17.01
CA GLY A 806 12.16 -10.21 -16.29
C GLY A 806 12.74 -10.63 -14.93
N THR A 807 13.70 -9.83 -14.50
CA THR A 807 14.12 -9.59 -13.12
C THR A 807 13.00 -9.86 -12.09
N SER A 808 13.28 -10.19 -10.83
CA SER A 808 12.21 -10.50 -9.84
C SER A 808 11.72 -9.32 -9.00
N ARG A 809 10.73 -9.58 -8.13
CA ARG A 809 10.57 -8.86 -6.87
C ARG A 809 10.30 -9.78 -5.68
N PRO A 810 11.13 -9.69 -4.66
CA PRO A 810 10.96 -10.25 -3.32
C PRO A 810 10.95 -9.21 -2.20
N THR A 811 10.73 -9.70 -1.00
CA THR A 811 9.88 -9.04 -0.05
C THR A 811 10.47 -8.45 1.25
N ARG A 812 10.05 -7.22 1.74
CA ARG A 812 10.17 -6.31 2.97
C ARG A 812 9.67 -6.44 4.46
N TYR A 813 10.04 -7.07 5.61
CA TYR A 813 9.02 -7.33 6.73
C TYR A 813 8.94 -6.73 8.19
N HIS A 814 7.80 -6.11 8.69
CA HIS A 814 7.27 -5.61 10.02
C HIS A 814 5.96 -6.36 10.68
N VAL A 815 5.80 -7.19 11.80
CA VAL A 815 5.10 -8.50 12.30
C VAL A 815 4.43 -8.29 13.67
N LEU A 816 3.29 -7.64 13.83
CA LEU A 816 3.25 -6.77 14.99
C LEU A 816 3.15 -7.25 16.50
N LEU A 817 3.76 -8.35 16.97
CA LEU A 817 3.81 -8.99 18.32
C LEU A 817 4.52 -10.37 18.18
N ASP A 818 5.02 -10.97 19.27
CA ASP A 818 5.06 -12.43 19.46
C ASP A 818 4.93 -12.83 20.91
N GLU A 819 4.53 -14.08 21.14
CA GLU A 819 4.79 -14.84 22.34
C GLU A 819 4.74 -16.41 22.15
N SER A 820 4.17 -17.05 21.10
CA SER A 820 3.84 -18.51 21.00
C SER A 820 4.95 -19.60 20.84
N ASN A 821 6.12 -19.48 21.46
CA ASN A 821 7.13 -20.55 21.62
C ASN A 821 8.06 -20.69 20.42
N MET A 822 8.74 -19.59 20.14
CA MET A 822 9.22 -19.28 18.82
C MET A 822 10.74 -19.38 18.60
N ASN A 823 11.28 -20.61 18.62
CA ASN A 823 12.57 -21.17 18.12
C ASN A 823 13.30 -20.63 16.86
N ALA A 824 14.55 -21.00 16.56
CA ALA A 824 15.26 -20.61 15.33
C ALA A 824 14.90 -21.34 14.02
N ASN A 825 14.32 -22.53 14.09
CA ASN A 825 14.31 -23.51 12.98
C ASN A 825 12.93 -23.92 12.52
N THR A 826 11.92 -23.65 13.31
CA THR A 826 10.63 -23.28 12.76
C THR A 826 10.64 -21.77 12.42
N MET A 827 11.84 -21.17 12.26
CA MET A 827 12.27 -20.10 11.32
C MET A 827 12.74 -20.64 9.97
N GLN A 828 13.43 -21.79 9.90
CA GLN A 828 14.09 -22.25 8.66
C GLN A 828 13.80 -23.70 8.20
N SER A 829 12.81 -24.42 8.76
CA SER A 829 12.45 -25.81 8.39
C SER A 829 10.96 -26.05 8.17
N ILE A 830 10.04 -25.41 8.93
CA ILE A 830 8.63 -25.31 8.48
C ILE A 830 8.72 -24.26 7.34
N THR A 831 9.58 -24.31 6.32
CA THR A 831 9.77 -23.22 5.31
C THR A 831 8.49 -22.66 4.70
N TYR A 832 8.13 -22.93 3.47
CA TYR A 832 8.03 -24.11 2.66
C TYR A 832 6.69 -24.81 2.41
N TYR A 833 6.18 -25.73 3.25
CA TYR A 833 5.25 -26.78 2.84
C TYR A 833 3.76 -26.36 2.68
N LEU A 834 3.02 -25.82 3.68
CA LEU A 834 1.55 -25.51 3.49
C LEU A 834 1.35 -24.60 2.28
N CYS A 835 2.26 -23.64 2.17
CA CYS A 835 2.55 -22.96 0.93
C CYS A 835 3.16 -23.92 -0.10
N HIS A 836 2.42 -24.93 -0.54
CA HIS A 836 2.53 -25.87 -1.69
C HIS A 836 1.17 -26.54 -1.99
N ILE A 837 0.08 -26.23 -1.28
CA ILE A 837 -1.31 -26.64 -1.59
C ILE A 837 -2.03 -25.51 -2.42
N TYR A 838 -1.49 -24.97 -3.54
CA TYR A 838 -2.03 -23.78 -4.30
C TYR A 838 -2.39 -24.08 -5.73
N GLY A 839 -3.15 -23.24 -6.47
CA GLY A 839 -3.88 -22.02 -6.08
C GLY A 839 -4.23 -20.99 -7.18
N LYS A 840 -3.94 -21.21 -8.47
CA LYS A 840 -4.16 -20.23 -9.58
C LYS A 840 -5.52 -19.53 -9.68
N ASP A 841 -5.64 -18.30 -10.17
CA ASP A 841 -4.66 -17.26 -10.52
C ASP A 841 -5.39 -15.89 -10.48
N VAL A 842 -4.67 -14.78 -10.71
CA VAL A 842 -5.06 -13.45 -11.31
C VAL A 842 -4.29 -12.26 -10.66
N LYS A 843 -4.05 -11.21 -11.46
CA LYS A 843 -3.26 -9.98 -11.16
C LYS A 843 -4.13 -8.86 -10.56
N GLU A 844 -3.60 -8.00 -9.68
CA GLU A 844 -4.23 -6.70 -9.34
C GLU A 844 -3.27 -5.54 -8.90
N ILE A 845 -3.82 -4.34 -8.60
CA ILE A 845 -3.22 -2.99 -8.78
C ILE A 845 -3.33 -2.10 -7.48
N SER A 846 -3.31 -0.75 -7.59
CA SER A 846 -3.63 0.39 -6.65
C SER A 846 -2.76 0.68 -5.40
N ASP A 847 -2.49 1.96 -5.08
CA ASP A 847 -1.32 2.46 -4.29
C ASP A 847 -1.54 2.81 -2.78
N GLU A 848 -0.85 3.83 -2.23
CA GLU A 848 -0.54 4.17 -0.80
C GLU A 848 -1.53 5.21 -0.16
N LEU A 849 -1.54 5.62 1.14
CA LEU A 849 -0.50 5.94 2.18
C LEU A 849 -1.05 5.95 3.66
N LEU A 850 -0.21 5.54 4.66
CA LEU A 850 0.29 6.21 5.93
C LEU A 850 -0.66 7.12 6.81
N GLN A 851 -0.57 7.30 8.17
CA GLN A 851 0.49 7.04 9.21
C GLN A 851 0.04 7.17 10.73
N PHE A 852 0.87 6.67 11.69
CA PHE A 852 1.29 7.17 13.06
C PHE A 852 0.94 6.53 14.48
N ARG A 853 1.98 5.90 15.14
CA ARG A 853 2.34 5.73 16.62
C ARG A 853 1.44 4.93 17.59
N LEU A 854 1.90 4.30 18.72
CA LEU A 854 2.83 4.63 19.86
C LEU A 854 4.32 4.08 19.95
N LYS A 855 4.90 3.62 21.11
CA LYS A 855 6.33 3.88 21.59
C LYS A 855 7.51 2.91 22.08
N GLU A 856 7.46 1.75 22.81
CA GLU A 856 8.64 0.95 23.40
C GLU A 856 8.64 -0.65 23.35
N LEU A 857 9.79 -1.37 23.22
CA LEU A 857 10.00 -2.81 22.74
C LEU A 857 10.19 -4.03 23.75
N VAL A 858 10.02 -5.31 23.31
CA VAL A 858 10.60 -6.56 23.97
C VAL A 858 12.03 -6.91 23.45
N LYS A 859 12.65 -8.09 23.68
CA LYS A 859 14.07 -8.42 23.39
C LYS A 859 14.39 -9.71 22.56
N ARG A 860 15.68 -10.10 22.47
CA ARG A 860 16.40 -10.77 21.33
C ARG A 860 17.18 -12.10 21.69
N PRO A 861 16.53 -13.30 21.75
CA PRO A 861 17.08 -14.72 21.83
C PRO A 861 18.30 -15.29 20.95
N GLU A 862 18.28 -16.49 20.29
CA GLU A 862 19.40 -17.12 19.49
C GLU A 862 19.10 -17.56 17.98
N TYR A 863 19.60 -16.90 16.90
CA TYR A 863 18.93 -16.87 15.53
C TYR A 863 18.66 -18.24 14.89
N GLY A 864 17.74 -18.18 13.91
CA GLY A 864 17.80 -18.90 12.63
C GLY A 864 18.93 -19.93 12.45
N THR A 865 18.64 -21.23 12.41
CA THR A 865 19.69 -22.26 12.33
C THR A 865 19.55 -23.18 11.09
N VAL A 866 18.77 -22.83 10.05
CA VAL A 866 18.60 -23.64 8.80
C VAL A 866 18.71 -22.85 7.46
N GLY A 867 19.16 -23.52 6.39
CA GLY A 867 19.26 -23.10 4.98
C GLY A 867 20.70 -23.05 4.37
N LYS A 868 21.10 -23.79 3.31
CA LYS A 868 22.45 -23.84 2.65
C LYS A 868 23.19 -22.50 2.26
N PRO A 869 24.26 -22.00 2.94
CA PRO A 869 24.97 -20.70 2.83
C PRO A 869 25.10 -19.81 1.54
N ILE A 870 24.02 -19.52 0.83
CA ILE A 870 23.94 -18.67 -0.37
C ILE A 870 24.28 -17.21 -0.04
N LYS A 871 25.49 -16.73 -0.32
CA LYS A 871 25.84 -15.31 -0.10
C LYS A 871 24.92 -14.40 -0.87
N LEU A 872 24.50 -13.24 -0.34
CA LEU A 872 23.62 -12.32 -1.07
C LEU A 872 23.98 -10.81 -1.17
N ALA A 873 23.04 -9.81 -1.26
CA ALA A 873 23.22 -8.34 -1.03
C ALA A 873 22.06 -7.36 -1.32
N CYS A 874 21.49 -6.68 -0.31
CA CYS A 874 20.41 -5.69 -0.29
C CYS A 874 20.87 -4.23 -0.19
N ASN A 875 19.91 -3.37 0.16
CA ASN A 875 19.43 -2.35 -0.79
C ASN A 875 19.45 -0.72 -0.43
N TYR A 876 19.12 -1.09 0.91
CA TYR A 876 19.63 -0.88 2.31
C TYR A 876 21.17 -0.54 2.51
N PHE A 877 21.59 0.64 3.03
CA PHE A 877 22.98 0.99 3.51
C PHE A 877 23.02 1.53 4.94
N PRO A 878 24.17 1.54 5.64
CA PRO A 878 24.21 1.81 7.08
C PRO A 878 24.15 3.35 7.40
N LEU A 879 24.30 3.92 8.63
CA LEU A 879 24.51 5.39 8.92
C LEU A 879 25.66 5.81 9.99
N ILE A 880 26.27 7.01 10.12
CA ILE A 880 27.62 7.30 10.78
C ILE A 880 28.08 7.28 12.33
N LYS A 881 27.57 8.01 13.39
CA LYS A 881 28.30 8.29 14.73
C LYS A 881 27.60 8.62 16.15
N LEU A 882 26.30 8.88 16.40
CA LEU A 882 25.75 9.73 17.55
C LEU A 882 25.78 9.20 19.00
N GLN A 883 26.44 9.81 20.00
CA GLN A 883 26.72 9.23 21.36
C GLN A 883 25.75 9.58 22.53
N LYS A 884 26.13 9.18 23.77
CA LYS A 884 25.32 9.03 25.01
C LYS A 884 25.30 10.30 25.91
N GLY A 885 24.12 10.72 26.38
CA GLY A 885 23.95 11.35 27.72
C GLY A 885 23.28 12.74 27.87
N ASP A 886 22.87 13.40 26.79
CA ASP A 886 23.02 14.87 26.73
C ASP A 886 21.85 15.81 27.17
N LEU A 887 20.67 15.39 27.66
CA LEU A 887 19.55 16.36 27.87
C LEU A 887 18.57 16.14 29.06
N MET A 888 18.04 17.26 29.58
CA MET A 888 17.05 17.38 30.67
C MET A 888 16.08 18.57 30.42
N VAL A 889 14.79 18.43 30.77
CA VAL A 889 13.75 19.50 30.64
C VAL A 889 12.66 19.46 31.72
N ASN A 890 12.15 20.63 32.14
CA ASN A 890 11.01 20.81 33.04
C ASN A 890 9.66 20.55 32.35
N ARG A 891 8.57 20.39 33.11
CA ARG A 891 7.20 20.16 32.63
C ARG A 891 6.14 20.93 33.42
N TYR A 892 5.14 21.44 32.70
CA TYR A 892 3.96 22.16 33.15
C TYR A 892 2.68 21.61 32.48
N HIS A 893 1.53 21.90 33.08
CA HIS A 893 0.19 21.61 32.58
C HIS A 893 -0.56 22.92 32.27
N ILE A 894 -1.30 22.93 31.18
CA ILE A 894 -2.07 24.08 30.68
C ILE A 894 -3.52 23.66 30.42
N ASP A 895 -4.48 24.45 30.94
CA ASP A 895 -5.91 24.36 30.57
C ASP A 895 -6.36 25.64 29.86
N ILE A 896 -7.21 25.51 28.84
CA ILE A 896 -7.65 26.58 27.94
C ILE A 896 -9.15 26.50 27.73
N GLN A 897 -9.87 27.36 28.45
CA GLN A 897 -11.33 27.37 28.45
C GLN A 897 -11.84 28.37 27.40
N HIS A 898 -12.24 27.81 26.26
CA HIS A 898 -12.83 28.51 25.11
C HIS A 898 -14.19 27.90 24.76
N PRO A 899 -15.23 28.67 24.39
CA PRO A 899 -16.56 28.13 24.09
C PRO A 899 -16.57 27.02 23.03
N ARG A 900 -15.74 27.13 21.99
CA ARG A 900 -15.59 26.10 20.95
C ARG A 900 -14.84 24.85 21.40
N LEU A 901 -13.84 24.97 22.27
CA LEU A 901 -13.06 23.82 22.76
C LEU A 901 -13.88 22.89 23.68
N LYS A 902 -15.05 23.34 24.15
CA LYS A 902 -16.01 22.49 24.88
C LYS A 902 -16.83 21.53 24.00
N LEU A 903 -16.63 21.53 22.66
CA LEU A 903 -17.36 20.66 21.72
C LEU A 903 -16.44 19.66 20.98
N ASN A 904 -16.35 18.45 21.56
CA ASN A 904 -15.95 17.18 20.92
C ASN A 904 -14.47 17.04 20.43
N TRP A 905 -13.64 16.40 21.25
CA TRP A 905 -12.16 16.38 21.15
C TRP A 905 -11.50 15.59 19.99
N PHE A 906 -12.28 15.06 19.03
CA PHE A 906 -11.73 14.28 17.91
C PHE A 906 -11.46 15.08 16.63
N ASP A 907 -11.83 16.37 16.57
CA ASP A 907 -11.47 17.21 15.42
C ASP A 907 -10.05 17.79 15.59
N PHE A 908 -9.15 17.45 14.67
CA PHE A 908 -7.80 18.04 14.59
C PHE A 908 -7.83 19.57 14.45
N ASN A 909 -8.91 20.14 13.93
CA ASN A 909 -9.11 21.58 13.86
C ASN A 909 -9.08 22.26 15.25
N LEU A 910 -9.57 21.59 16.30
CA LEU A 910 -9.59 22.10 17.68
C LEU A 910 -8.21 22.03 18.35
N LEU A 911 -7.36 21.10 17.88
CA LEU A 911 -5.97 20.98 18.29
C LEU A 911 -5.14 22.17 17.79
N ASP A 912 -5.39 22.60 16.56
CA ASP A 912 -4.78 23.81 16.01
C ASP A 912 -5.40 25.09 16.60
N GLU A 913 -6.71 25.15 16.92
CA GLU A 913 -7.28 26.27 17.68
C GLU A 913 -6.72 26.36 19.11
N SER A 914 -6.54 25.22 19.81
CA SER A 914 -5.91 25.17 21.14
C SER A 914 -4.45 25.67 21.09
N ARG A 915 -3.67 25.26 20.08
CA ARG A 915 -2.32 25.78 19.84
C ARG A 915 -2.31 27.26 19.47
N GLU A 916 -3.24 27.71 18.62
CA GLU A 916 -3.37 29.12 18.21
C GLU A 916 -3.66 30.00 19.44
N ILE A 917 -4.61 29.59 20.29
CA ILE A 917 -4.94 30.28 21.55
C ILE A 917 -3.76 30.22 22.54
N PHE A 918 -3.10 29.07 22.70
CA PHE A 918 -1.96 28.94 23.61
C PHE A 918 -0.79 29.82 23.18
N TRP A 919 -0.34 29.73 21.92
CA TRP A 919 0.80 30.49 21.45
C TRP A 919 0.50 31.98 21.33
N ALA A 920 -0.75 32.38 21.05
CA ALA A 920 -1.17 33.77 21.19
C ALA A 920 -1.09 34.26 22.65
N TYR A 921 -1.42 33.42 23.64
CA TYR A 921 -1.25 33.76 25.05
C TYR A 921 0.23 33.80 25.48
N VAL A 922 1.07 32.87 25.01
CA VAL A 922 2.53 32.89 25.24
C VAL A 922 3.16 34.16 24.69
N VAL A 923 2.84 34.54 23.46
CA VAL A 923 3.33 35.78 22.83
C VAL A 923 2.82 37.02 23.58
N LYS A 924 1.59 36.99 24.11
CA LYS A 924 0.98 38.07 24.90
C LYS A 924 1.49 38.13 26.35
N ARG A 925 2.02 37.03 26.89
CA ARG A 925 2.55 36.87 28.26
C ARG A 925 3.99 36.34 28.26
N SER A 926 4.83 36.93 27.40
CA SER A 926 6.26 36.61 27.34
C SER A 926 7.01 36.91 28.64
N ASP A 927 6.42 37.72 29.54
CA ASP A 927 6.87 37.93 30.91
C ASP A 927 6.82 36.65 31.78
N ILE A 928 5.76 35.83 31.62
CA ILE A 928 5.62 34.53 32.28
C ILE A 928 6.48 33.48 31.58
N PHE A 929 6.41 33.45 30.25
CA PHE A 929 6.84 32.30 29.45
C PHE A 929 8.31 32.35 29.00
N GLY A 930 8.91 33.53 28.88
CA GLY A 930 10.28 33.67 28.38
C GLY A 930 10.41 33.25 26.92
N ASP A 931 11.32 32.32 26.65
CA ASP A 931 11.70 31.88 25.30
C ASP A 931 10.73 30.82 24.74
N PRO A 932 9.94 31.12 23.68
CA PRO A 932 9.00 30.18 23.08
C PRO A 932 9.65 29.04 22.29
N PHE A 933 10.95 29.11 21.95
CA PHE A 933 11.68 28.03 21.28
C PHE A 933 12.23 27.00 22.27
N LYS A 934 12.39 27.35 23.55
CA LYS A 934 12.61 26.39 24.64
C LYS A 934 11.33 25.69 25.08
N LEU A 935 10.17 26.25 24.76
CA LEU A 935 8.85 25.71 25.10
C LEU A 935 8.38 24.71 24.03
N ALA A 936 8.15 23.47 24.44
CA ALA A 936 7.51 22.45 23.62
C ALA A 936 6.09 22.17 24.15
N TYR A 937 5.09 22.82 23.57
CA TYR A 937 3.67 22.55 23.88
C TYR A 937 3.11 21.47 22.95
N ASP A 938 2.54 20.40 23.52
CA ASP A 938 1.94 19.31 22.75
C ASP A 938 0.67 19.70 21.98
N GLY A 939 0.02 20.81 22.36
CA GLY A 939 -1.24 21.30 21.79
C GLY A 939 -2.50 20.85 22.52
N ARG A 940 -2.36 20.14 23.65
CA ARG A 940 -3.46 19.62 24.45
C ARG A 940 -3.38 20.09 25.90
N SER A 941 -2.24 19.91 26.55
CA SER A 941 -2.00 20.40 27.92
C SER A 941 -0.54 20.27 28.39
N GLY A 942 0.27 19.39 27.79
CA GLY A 942 1.66 19.17 28.19
C GLY A 942 2.59 20.23 27.61
N LEU A 943 3.19 21.03 28.50
CA LEU A 943 4.17 22.05 28.17
C LEU A 943 5.53 21.68 28.78
N TYR A 944 6.52 21.38 27.94
CA TYR A 944 7.88 21.03 28.38
C TYR A 944 8.81 22.23 28.12
N THR A 945 9.80 22.46 28.98
CA THR A 945 10.72 23.60 28.82
C THR A 945 12.07 23.41 29.49
N VAL A 946 13.13 23.82 28.82
CA VAL A 946 14.49 23.85 29.39
C VAL A 946 14.56 24.80 30.60
N ASP A 947 13.86 25.94 30.53
CA ASP A 947 13.85 26.98 31.57
C ASP A 947 12.59 26.88 32.45
N LYS A 948 12.64 27.43 33.68
CA LYS A 948 11.52 27.43 34.64
C LYS A 948 10.65 28.68 34.48
N LEU A 949 9.32 28.52 34.38
CA LEU A 949 8.35 29.61 34.12
C LEU A 949 8.23 30.60 35.28
N ARG A 950 7.93 31.87 34.95
CA ARG A 950 7.87 33.02 35.88
C ARG A 950 6.44 33.41 36.23
N LEU A 951 5.78 32.63 37.08
CA LEU A 951 4.41 32.91 37.52
C LEU A 951 4.39 33.93 38.67
N ASN A 952 3.53 34.96 38.58
CA ASN A 952 3.38 35.97 39.64
C ASN A 952 2.84 35.36 40.94
N GLN A 953 3.36 35.81 42.08
CA GLN A 953 2.94 35.33 43.40
C GLN A 953 1.59 35.93 43.83
N VAL A 954 0.50 35.26 43.44
CA VAL A 954 -0.80 35.34 44.12
C VAL A 954 -1.22 33.93 44.48
N GLY A 955 -1.11 33.56 45.77
CA GLY A 955 -1.69 32.36 46.39
C GLY A 955 -1.65 31.05 45.59
N GLU A 956 -0.52 30.36 45.60
CA GLU A 956 -0.32 28.94 45.24
C GLU A 956 -0.93 28.39 43.92
N GLU A 957 -0.02 28.06 42.99
CA GLU A 957 -0.20 27.10 41.89
C GLU A 957 -1.22 27.38 40.75
N ALA A 958 -1.78 28.59 40.61
CA ALA A 958 -2.51 28.92 39.37
C ALA A 958 -2.50 30.41 38.98
N ALA A 959 -1.89 30.72 37.83
CA ALA A 959 -2.23 31.94 37.09
C ALA A 959 -3.51 31.69 36.28
N LEU A 960 -4.61 32.35 36.66
CA LEU A 960 -5.88 32.36 35.94
C LEU A 960 -6.08 33.75 35.30
N GLU A 961 -6.16 33.82 33.98
CA GLU A 961 -6.34 35.11 33.30
C GLU A 961 -7.37 35.04 32.16
N LYS A 962 -8.14 36.12 32.01
CA LYS A 962 -9.18 36.28 30.99
C LYS A 962 -8.77 37.27 29.92
N PHE A 963 -9.01 36.93 28.65
CA PHE A 963 -8.87 37.88 27.55
C PHE A 963 -9.82 37.56 26.40
N SER A 964 -10.19 38.59 25.64
CA SER A 964 -10.90 38.35 24.37
C SER A 964 -9.91 37.99 23.26
N PHE A 965 -10.25 36.96 22.49
CA PHE A 965 -9.47 36.46 21.37
C PHE A 965 -10.42 35.99 20.25
N LYS A 966 -9.92 35.93 19.03
CA LYS A 966 -10.69 35.52 17.85
C LYS A 966 -9.85 34.52 17.08
N THR A 967 -10.23 33.23 17.12
CA THR A 967 -9.56 32.22 16.29
C THR A 967 -9.77 32.54 14.81
N VAL A 968 -8.92 32.00 13.93
CA VAL A 968 -9.04 32.20 12.47
C VAL A 968 -10.36 31.66 11.90
N ARG A 969 -11.13 30.88 12.68
CA ARG A 969 -12.44 30.31 12.30
C ARG A 969 -13.64 31.03 12.94
N GLU A 970 -13.42 32.11 13.69
CA GLU A 970 -14.48 32.92 14.28
C GLU A 970 -14.78 34.18 13.46
N ASN A 971 -16.05 34.61 13.47
CA ASN A 971 -16.47 35.85 12.80
C ASN A 971 -16.38 37.07 13.74
N LYS A 972 -16.57 36.87 15.04
CA LYS A 972 -16.39 37.87 16.12
C LYS A 972 -15.55 37.25 17.25
N PRO A 973 -14.80 38.04 18.04
CA PRO A 973 -14.04 37.52 19.17
C PRO A 973 -14.91 36.88 20.26
N SER A 974 -14.38 35.86 20.90
CA SER A 974 -14.91 35.21 22.12
C SER A 974 -14.12 35.67 23.36
N GLU A 975 -14.62 35.39 24.56
CA GLU A 975 -13.83 35.48 25.80
C GLU A 975 -13.19 34.12 26.10
N VAL A 976 -11.92 34.16 26.52
CA VAL A 976 -11.06 32.99 26.76
C VAL A 976 -10.47 33.08 28.16
N THR A 977 -10.39 31.96 28.86
CA THR A 977 -9.70 31.87 30.16
C THR A 977 -8.62 30.79 30.10
N ILE A 978 -7.41 31.07 30.63
CA ILE A 978 -6.29 30.12 30.62
C ILE A 978 -5.74 29.92 32.04
N LEU A 979 -5.33 28.67 32.33
CA LEU A 979 -4.75 28.22 33.60
C LEU A 979 -3.37 27.59 33.37
N ILE A 980 -2.40 27.84 34.25
CA ILE A 980 -1.05 27.24 34.21
C ILE A 980 -0.70 26.58 35.55
N LYS A 981 -0.21 25.33 35.55
CA LYS A 981 0.27 24.60 36.74
C LYS A 981 1.64 23.92 36.52
N PRO A 982 2.55 23.87 37.51
CA PRO A 982 3.80 23.06 37.45
C PRO A 982 3.53 21.55 37.50
N THR A 983 4.44 20.70 36.95
CA THR A 983 4.29 19.23 37.04
C THR A 983 5.57 18.37 37.14
N GLY A 984 6.78 18.84 36.80
CA GLY A 984 8.01 18.03 37.03
C GLY A 984 9.23 18.33 36.15
N LEU A 985 10.13 17.34 36.03
CA LEU A 985 11.39 17.32 35.27
C LEU A 985 11.58 15.95 34.57
N VAL A 986 12.31 15.91 33.45
CA VAL A 986 12.45 14.75 32.54
C VAL A 986 13.87 14.65 31.97
N HIS A 987 14.43 13.44 31.88
CA HIS A 987 15.80 13.13 31.41
C HIS A 987 15.80 12.35 30.08
N LEU A 988 16.88 12.44 29.30
CA LEU A 988 17.13 11.66 28.08
C LEU A 988 18.58 11.10 28.07
N ASP A 989 18.73 9.78 27.95
CA ASP A 989 20.03 9.07 27.93
C ASP A 989 20.12 8.12 26.72
N PHE A 990 21.33 7.73 26.29
CA PHE A 990 21.58 6.96 25.04
C PHE A 990 22.71 5.90 25.13
N LYS A 991 22.82 5.17 26.25
CA LYS A 991 23.32 3.77 26.32
C LYS A 991 23.14 3.16 27.72
N ASN A 992 23.14 1.83 27.83
CA ASN A 992 23.06 1.05 29.07
C ASN A 992 21.76 1.24 29.88
N ALA A 993 20.74 0.46 29.51
CA ALA A 993 19.89 -0.19 30.50
C ALA A 993 20.47 -1.57 30.87
N GLU A 994 21.60 -1.58 31.60
CA GLU A 994 22.04 -2.74 32.37
C GLU A 994 21.44 -2.66 33.77
N ALA A 995 20.39 -3.44 34.02
CA ALA A 995 19.79 -3.60 35.35
C ALA A 995 19.04 -4.93 35.42
N GLY A 996 19.25 -5.67 36.52
CA GLY A 996 18.36 -6.73 36.99
C GLY A 996 18.27 -8.01 36.16
N LEU A 997 19.00 -9.04 36.60
CA LEU A 997 18.47 -10.40 36.53
C LEU A 997 17.25 -10.50 37.47
N LEU A 998 16.14 -11.02 36.97
CA LEU A 998 15.21 -11.85 37.76
C LEU A 998 14.78 -13.01 36.87
N ASP A 999 15.34 -14.19 37.11
CA ASP A 999 14.84 -15.47 36.60
C ASP A 999 14.06 -16.13 37.73
N GLU A 1000 12.73 -16.04 37.68
CA GLU A 1000 11.85 -16.97 38.37
C GLU A 1000 10.55 -17.10 37.58
N ARG A 1001 10.06 -18.33 37.38
CA ARG A 1001 9.01 -18.64 36.39
C ARG A 1001 7.77 -19.20 37.05
N GLU A 1002 6.63 -18.52 36.88
CA GLU A 1002 5.34 -19.18 37.06
C GLU A 1002 5.02 -20.09 35.87
N LYS A 1003 4.80 -21.39 36.15
CA LYS A 1003 4.41 -22.39 35.15
C LYS A 1003 2.91 -22.32 34.88
N GLY A 1004 2.49 -21.48 33.93
CA GLY A 1004 1.08 -21.45 33.49
C GLY A 1004 0.72 -20.46 32.38
N ALA A 1005 1.60 -19.51 32.04
CA ALA A 1005 1.28 -18.43 31.12
C ALA A 1005 0.92 -18.88 29.69
N ILE A 1006 0.03 -18.10 29.08
CA ILE A 1006 -0.35 -18.15 27.67
C ILE A 1006 0.42 -17.08 26.92
N VAL A 1007 0.78 -17.38 25.67
CA VAL A 1007 1.94 -16.81 24.99
C VAL A 1007 1.72 -16.81 23.44
N ILE A 1008 1.68 -15.66 22.73
CA ILE A 1008 0.93 -15.30 21.49
C ILE A 1008 1.71 -14.55 20.33
N THR A 1009 2.18 -15.22 19.26
CA THR A 1009 3.06 -14.77 18.14
C THR A 1009 2.69 -13.55 17.20
N PHE A 1010 1.92 -12.50 17.55
CA PHE A 1010 1.12 -11.70 16.54
C PHE A 1010 1.91 -10.89 15.45
N VAL A 1011 2.14 -11.48 14.30
CA VAL A 1011 2.51 -10.87 12.99
C VAL A 1011 1.41 -9.72 12.57
N VAL A 1012 1.40 -8.81 11.51
CA VAL A 1012 0.15 -8.09 10.87
C VAL A 1012 -0.35 -8.30 9.33
N VAL A 1013 -0.51 -7.51 8.20
CA VAL A 1013 -0.20 -7.83 6.68
C VAL A 1013 -0.05 -6.50 5.79
N GLN A 1014 0.53 -6.37 4.55
CA GLN A 1014 0.50 -5.11 3.66
C GLN A 1014 0.55 -5.18 2.10
N LYS A 1015 0.14 -4.14 1.36
CA LYS A 1015 -0.03 -4.02 -0.10
C LYS A 1015 1.04 -3.16 -0.86
N ARG A 1016 2.10 -2.57 -0.22
CA ARG A 1016 2.82 -1.31 -0.63
C ARG A 1016 4.40 -1.05 -0.34
N HIS A 1017 5.37 -2.00 -0.10
CA HIS A 1017 6.86 -1.76 0.23
C HIS A 1017 7.87 -1.31 -0.84
N HIS A 1018 9.19 -1.12 -0.50
CA HIS A 1018 10.31 -0.71 -1.39
C HIS A 1018 11.72 -1.43 -1.52
N ALA A 1019 11.94 -2.74 -1.28
CA ALA A 1019 13.26 -3.48 -1.32
C ALA A 1019 13.31 -4.85 -2.12
N ARG A 1020 14.43 -5.58 -2.49
CA ARG A 1020 14.47 -6.81 -3.42
C ARG A 1020 15.80 -7.61 -3.80
N PHE A 1021 15.88 -8.97 -3.74
CA PHE A 1021 16.88 -9.92 -4.40
C PHE A 1021 16.78 -10.22 -5.90
N PHE A 1022 17.91 -10.25 -6.65
CA PHE A 1022 18.37 -11.37 -7.55
C PHE A 1022 19.76 -12.00 -7.20
N CYS A 1023 20.84 -12.18 -8.02
CA CYS A 1023 22.04 -13.06 -7.71
C CYS A 1023 23.49 -12.45 -7.57
N CYS A 1024 24.56 -13.26 -7.35
CA CYS A 1024 25.87 -13.39 -8.06
C CYS A 1024 26.10 -14.88 -8.44
N ASP A 1025 25.18 -15.56 -9.13
CA ASP A 1025 25.29 -16.99 -9.44
C ASP A 1025 24.28 -17.42 -10.56
N GLU A 1026 24.74 -18.00 -11.71
CA GLU A 1026 24.17 -18.35 -13.08
C GLU A 1026 23.65 -19.75 -13.61
N ALA A 1027 24.09 -20.93 -13.12
CA ALA A 1027 23.70 -22.31 -13.59
C ALA A 1027 22.96 -23.30 -12.60
N ALA A 1028 22.42 -22.86 -11.46
CA ALA A 1028 21.60 -23.58 -10.46
C ALA A 1028 20.23 -22.94 -10.01
N ALA A 1029 19.62 -21.96 -10.72
CA ALA A 1029 18.48 -21.12 -10.24
C ALA A 1029 17.48 -20.32 -11.14
N ARG A 1030 16.29 -19.90 -10.69
CA ARG A 1030 15.09 -20.40 -11.39
C ARG A 1030 14.27 -19.38 -12.22
N GLY A 1031 14.51 -19.32 -13.53
CA GLY A 1031 13.41 -19.10 -14.48
C GLY A 1031 13.61 -18.17 -15.66
N ARG A 1032 12.63 -18.26 -16.58
CA ARG A 1032 12.56 -17.42 -17.80
C ARG A 1032 12.54 -15.92 -17.51
N GLY A 1033 12.16 -15.53 -16.29
CA GLY A 1033 12.22 -14.15 -15.90
C GLY A 1033 13.59 -13.79 -15.44
N LYS A 1034 14.02 -14.60 -14.47
CA LYS A 1034 15.37 -14.84 -13.96
C LYS A 1034 15.19 -15.80 -12.71
N ASN A 1035 14.10 -15.85 -11.92
CA ASN A 1035 13.88 -15.41 -10.50
C ASN A 1035 14.23 -16.46 -9.38
N ILE A 1036 14.79 -15.95 -8.27
CA ILE A 1036 14.77 -16.42 -6.86
C ILE A 1036 14.22 -17.84 -6.53
N PRO A 1037 14.98 -18.87 -6.04
CA PRO A 1037 14.54 -20.58 -6.65
C PRO A 1037 12.98 -20.92 -6.57
N ALA A 1038 12.45 -21.64 -5.55
CA ALA A 1038 11.35 -21.10 -4.69
C ALA A 1038 11.44 -21.30 -3.11
N GLY A 1039 11.98 -20.38 -2.24
CA GLY A 1039 12.21 -20.57 -0.76
C GLY A 1039 13.15 -19.63 0.09
N THR A 1040 14.02 -18.80 -0.50
CA THR A 1040 14.74 -17.50 -0.11
C THR A 1040 14.91 -16.77 1.30
N VAL A 1041 15.02 -17.28 2.54
CA VAL A 1041 14.96 -16.53 3.89
C VAL A 1041 16.04 -15.46 4.39
N VAL A 1042 15.90 -14.13 4.35
CA VAL A 1042 17.05 -13.16 4.43
C VAL A 1042 17.40 -12.46 5.81
N ASP A 1043 17.67 -13.17 6.91
CA ASP A 1043 17.84 -12.64 8.31
C ASP A 1043 19.27 -12.33 8.98
N ARG A 1044 20.08 -11.23 8.78
CA ARG A 1044 21.33 -10.72 9.53
C ARG A 1044 22.14 -9.35 9.23
N ALA A 1045 22.12 -8.45 8.17
CA ALA A 1045 22.60 -6.94 8.29
C ALA A 1045 22.04 -5.47 7.55
N VAL A 1046 20.81 -4.70 7.32
CA VAL A 1046 19.20 -4.39 7.56
C VAL A 1046 17.94 -5.25 8.32
N THR A 1047 17.63 -5.86 9.55
CA THR A 1047 18.06 -6.52 10.95
C THR A 1047 19.06 -6.15 12.15
N SER A 1048 18.56 -5.80 13.33
CA SER A 1048 19.32 -4.88 14.21
C SER A 1048 20.24 -5.43 15.29
N PRO A 1049 20.53 -4.66 16.36
CA PRO A 1049 20.42 -5.13 17.75
C PRO A 1049 19.00 -4.97 18.33
N ASP A 1050 18.19 -4.09 17.75
CA ASP A 1050 16.77 -3.93 18.06
C ASP A 1050 15.84 -4.86 17.28
N GLU A 1051 14.76 -4.42 16.61
CA GLU A 1051 13.44 -5.13 16.55
C GLU A 1051 13.33 -6.57 15.93
N TYR A 1052 12.09 -7.09 15.72
CA TYR A 1052 11.58 -8.48 15.45
C TYR A 1052 11.40 -8.82 13.96
N ASP A 1053 11.81 -7.95 13.06
CA ASP A 1053 11.36 -7.94 11.68
C ASP A 1053 11.80 -9.04 10.74
N PHE A 1054 11.04 -9.44 9.74
CA PHE A 1054 11.50 -10.49 8.86
C PHE A 1054 11.43 -9.99 7.37
N PHE A 1055 11.46 -10.69 6.24
CA PHE A 1055 11.13 -10.22 4.89
C PHE A 1055 10.57 -11.55 4.09
N LEU A 1056 9.51 -11.76 3.25
CA LEU A 1056 9.14 -13.04 2.46
C LEU A 1056 8.18 -13.04 1.24
N CYS A 1057 8.53 -13.68 0.14
CA CYS A 1057 7.63 -13.91 -1.02
C CYS A 1057 7.61 -15.38 -1.40
N SER A 1058 6.76 -15.77 -2.35
CA SER A 1058 6.24 -17.10 -2.22
C SER A 1058 5.71 -17.77 -3.51
N HIS A 1059 6.12 -17.36 -4.74
CA HIS A 1059 5.47 -17.78 -6.00
C HIS A 1059 6.24 -17.91 -7.32
N HIS A 1060 6.22 -19.05 -8.02
CA HIS A 1060 6.82 -19.35 -9.34
C HIS A 1060 6.14 -18.50 -10.41
N GLY A 1061 6.47 -17.21 -10.35
CA GLY A 1061 5.70 -16.13 -10.91
C GLY A 1061 5.69 -16.23 -12.42
N ILE A 1062 4.61 -15.79 -13.03
CA ILE A 1062 4.38 -16.14 -14.44
C ILE A 1062 4.90 -15.04 -15.36
N GLN A 1063 5.14 -13.84 -14.82
CA GLN A 1063 5.65 -12.70 -15.56
C GLN A 1063 6.21 -11.60 -14.66
N GLY A 1064 7.16 -10.85 -15.18
CA GLY A 1064 7.73 -9.68 -14.55
C GLY A 1064 8.60 -9.95 -13.34
N THR A 1065 9.19 -8.84 -12.90
CA THR A 1065 9.38 -8.58 -11.50
C THR A 1065 7.97 -8.57 -10.84
N SER A 1066 7.37 -9.69 -10.45
CA SER A 1066 6.47 -9.94 -9.26
C SER A 1066 5.56 -8.78 -8.69
N ARG A 1067 5.03 -8.88 -7.44
CA ARG A 1067 4.78 -7.73 -6.50
C ARG A 1067 4.54 -8.12 -4.99
N PRO A 1068 5.58 -8.36 -4.15
CA PRO A 1068 5.41 -8.74 -2.69
C PRO A 1068 6.47 -8.18 -1.66
N THR A 1069 6.42 -7.93 -0.34
CA THR A 1069 5.54 -8.19 0.86
C THR A 1069 6.19 -7.59 2.28
N ARG A 1070 5.77 -7.69 3.61
CA ARG A 1070 6.19 -7.06 4.99
C ARG A 1070 5.85 -7.96 6.31
N TYR A 1071 5.87 -7.74 7.69
CA TYR A 1071 6.16 -8.65 9.00
C TYR A 1071 7.56 -8.68 9.97
N HIS A 1072 8.25 -7.93 11.02
CA HIS A 1072 8.39 -7.17 12.49
C HIS A 1072 7.77 -7.80 13.74
N VAL A 1073 8.29 -8.82 14.37
CA VAL A 1073 7.80 -9.14 15.71
C VAL A 1073 7.79 -7.90 16.62
N LEU A 1074 6.68 -7.65 17.35
CA LEU A 1074 6.59 -6.56 18.36
C LEU A 1074 6.55 -6.99 19.86
N LEU A 1075 6.46 -8.27 20.27
CA LEU A 1075 6.59 -8.77 21.67
C LEU A 1075 7.32 -10.15 21.62
N ASP A 1076 7.78 -10.76 22.71
CA ASP A 1076 8.05 -12.22 22.77
C ASP A 1076 7.97 -12.65 24.23
N GLU A 1077 7.41 -13.83 24.48
CA GLU A 1077 7.28 -14.39 25.83
C GLU A 1077 7.63 -15.88 25.89
N SER A 1078 7.24 -16.75 24.94
CA SER A 1078 7.66 -18.16 24.97
C SER A 1078 8.76 -18.59 24.01
N ASN A 1079 9.33 -17.70 23.18
CA ASN A 1079 10.79 -17.64 23.02
C ASN A 1079 11.45 -18.99 22.63
N MET A 1080 12.20 -19.67 23.51
CA MET A 1080 12.84 -20.99 23.31
C MET A 1080 13.74 -21.06 22.06
N ASN A 1081 14.84 -20.31 22.09
CA ASN A 1081 15.31 -19.52 20.96
C ASN A 1081 14.22 -18.50 20.56
N ALA A 1082 13.84 -18.28 19.30
CA ALA A 1082 14.42 -17.13 18.61
C ALA A 1082 13.64 -16.43 17.50
N ASN A 1083 13.02 -17.21 16.62
CA ASN A 1083 12.71 -16.86 15.26
C ASN A 1083 11.71 -17.87 14.65
N THR A 1084 10.47 -18.01 15.18
CA THR A 1084 9.42 -19.08 14.99
C THR A 1084 8.43 -19.11 13.81
N MET A 1085 8.39 -18.07 12.95
CA MET A 1085 7.07 -17.66 12.40
C MET A 1085 7.05 -17.09 10.99
N GLN A 1086 8.17 -17.08 10.27
CA GLN A 1086 8.06 -17.27 8.82
C GLN A 1086 7.97 -18.75 8.46
N SER A 1087 8.44 -19.60 9.36
CA SER A 1087 8.21 -21.02 9.34
C SER A 1087 7.00 -21.34 10.20
N ILE A 1088 5.94 -20.55 10.05
CA ILE A 1088 4.60 -21.03 10.34
C ILE A 1088 3.67 -20.67 9.16
N THR A 1089 4.31 -20.33 8.02
CA THR A 1089 3.95 -19.12 7.27
C THR A 1089 4.46 -19.06 5.80
N TYR A 1090 5.62 -19.64 5.45
CA TYR A 1090 6.07 -19.81 4.07
C TYR A 1090 5.76 -21.20 3.46
N TYR A 1091 5.10 -22.24 3.94
CA TYR A 1091 4.27 -22.62 5.07
C TYR A 1091 2.97 -21.94 5.39
N LEU A 1092 2.49 -21.06 4.54
CA LEU A 1092 1.06 -20.82 4.35
C LEU A 1092 0.78 -20.15 3.00
N CYS A 1093 1.73 -19.40 2.46
CA CYS A 1093 1.63 -18.58 1.26
C CYS A 1093 1.39 -19.19 -0.10
N HIS A 1094 0.84 -20.40 -0.11
CA HIS A 1094 0.24 -21.08 -1.23
C HIS A 1094 -0.42 -22.40 -0.80
N ILE A 1095 -1.17 -22.44 0.33
CA ILE A 1095 -2.32 -23.37 0.55
C ILE A 1095 -3.58 -22.89 -0.21
N TYR A 1096 -3.41 -22.01 -1.20
CA TYR A 1096 -4.46 -21.27 -1.92
C TYR A 1096 -5.34 -22.16 -2.85
N GLY A 1097 -5.18 -23.49 -2.73
CA GLY A 1097 -5.85 -24.64 -3.34
C GLY A 1097 -5.72 -24.78 -4.86
N ARG A 1098 -6.42 -23.93 -5.61
CA ARG A 1098 -6.71 -23.84 -7.07
C ARG A 1098 -5.68 -24.29 -8.19
N CYS A 1099 -4.54 -24.99 -7.96
CA CYS A 1099 -3.60 -25.61 -8.96
C CYS A 1099 -2.34 -26.45 -8.48
N THR A 1100 -1.10 -26.10 -8.91
CA THR A 1100 0.20 -26.80 -8.70
C THR A 1100 1.50 -25.92 -8.64
N ARG A 1101 1.44 -24.69 -8.11
CA ARG A 1101 2.60 -23.76 -7.99
C ARG A 1101 2.53 -22.91 -6.71
N SER A 1102 3.12 -21.72 -6.72
CA SER A 1102 3.33 -20.91 -5.53
C SER A 1102 2.66 -19.49 -5.61
N VAL A 1103 2.27 -18.78 -4.52
CA VAL A 1103 1.66 -17.40 -4.47
C VAL A 1103 2.35 -16.34 -3.60
N SER A 1104 2.12 -15.04 -3.87
CA SER A 1104 2.84 -13.90 -3.27
C SER A 1104 2.72 -13.68 -1.78
N ILE A 1105 1.77 -14.33 -1.13
CA ILE A 1105 1.36 -14.06 0.23
C ILE A 1105 0.75 -15.32 0.84
N PRO A 1106 0.90 -15.48 2.16
CA PRO A 1106 0.17 -16.43 3.00
C PRO A 1106 -1.25 -16.62 2.49
N ALA A 1107 -1.69 -17.86 2.21
CA ALA A 1107 -3.00 -18.05 1.62
C ALA A 1107 -4.16 -17.53 2.47
N PRO A 1108 -4.10 -17.47 3.83
CA PRO A 1108 -5.12 -16.76 4.59
C PRO A 1108 -5.27 -15.31 4.08
N VAL A 1109 -4.15 -14.63 3.78
CA VAL A 1109 -4.15 -13.33 3.09
C VAL A 1109 -4.69 -13.42 1.68
N TYR A 1110 -4.21 -14.35 0.87
CA TYR A 1110 -4.56 -14.28 -0.55
C TYR A 1110 -6.04 -14.58 -0.72
N PHE A 1111 -6.59 -15.44 0.14
CA PHE A 1111 -8.03 -15.56 0.33
C PHE A 1111 -8.65 -14.24 0.82
N ALA A 1112 -8.11 -13.58 1.85
CA ALA A 1112 -8.62 -12.27 2.29
C ALA A 1112 -8.63 -11.23 1.16
N HIS A 1113 -7.56 -11.12 0.38
CA HIS A 1113 -7.43 -10.25 -0.78
C HIS A 1113 -8.44 -10.58 -1.89
N LEU A 1114 -8.65 -11.86 -2.18
CA LEU A 1114 -9.72 -12.29 -3.08
C LEU A 1114 -11.10 -11.92 -2.54
N VAL A 1115 -11.30 -12.03 -1.22
CA VAL A 1115 -12.58 -11.78 -0.55
C VAL A 1115 -12.87 -10.28 -0.51
N CYS A 1116 -11.87 -9.42 -0.27
CA CYS A 1116 -11.95 -7.97 -0.45
C CYS A 1116 -12.31 -7.61 -1.90
N ALA A 1117 -11.58 -8.14 -2.87
CA ALA A 1117 -11.85 -7.90 -4.29
C ALA A 1117 -13.25 -8.42 -4.70
N ARG A 1118 -13.68 -9.55 -4.13
CA ARG A 1118 -15.02 -10.13 -4.34
C ARG A 1118 -16.12 -9.25 -3.75
N ALA A 1119 -16.00 -8.80 -2.50
CA ALA A 1119 -16.95 -7.87 -1.90
C ALA A 1119 -16.95 -6.51 -2.61
N ARG A 1120 -15.82 -6.06 -3.16
CA ARG A 1120 -15.78 -4.88 -4.04
C ARG A 1120 -16.61 -5.06 -5.30
N TYR A 1121 -16.63 -6.25 -5.91
CA TYR A 1121 -17.54 -6.53 -7.02
C TYR A 1121 -19.01 -6.52 -6.60
N HIS A 1122 -19.36 -6.98 -5.39
CA HIS A 1122 -20.73 -6.90 -4.87
C HIS A 1122 -21.19 -5.45 -4.66
N VAL A 1123 -20.35 -4.61 -4.04
CA VAL A 1123 -20.62 -3.17 -3.88
C VAL A 1123 -20.77 -2.48 -5.25
N LEU A 1124 -19.89 -2.80 -6.21
CA LEU A 1124 -19.99 -2.24 -7.57
C LEU A 1124 -21.25 -2.70 -8.31
N ALA A 1125 -21.71 -3.93 -8.11
CA ALA A 1125 -22.96 -4.42 -8.69
C ALA A 1125 -24.17 -3.67 -8.10
N ALA A 1126 -24.25 -3.51 -6.77
CA ALA A 1126 -25.33 -2.80 -6.09
C ALA A 1126 -25.44 -1.32 -6.50
N LEU A 1127 -24.30 -0.64 -6.66
CA LEU A 1127 -24.24 0.75 -7.15
C LEU A 1127 -24.59 0.89 -8.63
N ASN A 1128 -24.49 -0.20 -9.41
CA ASN A 1128 -24.85 -0.22 -10.84
C ASN A 1128 -26.31 -0.61 -11.08
N SER A 1129 -26.90 -1.48 -10.25
CA SER A 1129 -28.33 -1.84 -10.33
C SER A 1129 -29.28 -0.76 -9.79
N GLY A 1130 -28.75 0.26 -9.11
CA GLY A 1130 -29.54 1.37 -8.55
C GLY A 1130 -30.19 1.04 -7.20
N LEU A 1131 -29.79 -0.05 -6.55
CA LEU A 1131 -30.29 -0.47 -5.23
C LEU A 1131 -29.77 0.39 -4.06
N VAL A 1132 -28.85 1.33 -4.32
CA VAL A 1132 -28.27 2.26 -3.35
C VAL A 1132 -28.04 3.60 -4.03
N GLU A 1133 -28.34 4.71 -3.36
CA GLU A 1133 -28.03 6.06 -3.88
C GLU A 1133 -26.52 6.24 -4.13
N LYS A 1134 -26.17 6.91 -5.23
CA LYS A 1134 -24.79 7.28 -5.52
C LYS A 1134 -24.44 8.55 -4.74
N PHE A 1135 -23.33 8.53 -4.01
CA PHE A 1135 -22.76 9.73 -3.39
C PHE A 1135 -22.54 10.84 -4.44
N SER A 1136 -23.31 11.92 -4.32
CA SER A 1136 -23.18 13.17 -5.08
C SER A 1136 -22.08 14.05 -4.46
N ASP A 1137 -21.27 14.70 -5.30
CA ASP A 1137 -20.20 15.61 -4.86
C ASP A 1137 -20.72 17.01 -4.42
N GLU A 1138 -22.04 17.27 -4.45
CA GLU A 1138 -22.59 18.64 -4.31
C GLU A 1138 -23.15 18.98 -2.90
N ASP A 1139 -23.61 18.02 -2.09
CA ASP A 1139 -24.27 18.27 -0.78
C ASP A 1139 -23.31 18.52 0.40
N SER A 1140 -22.24 19.27 0.16
CA SER A 1140 -21.17 19.56 1.15
C SER A 1140 -21.52 20.63 2.21
N SER A 1141 -22.80 20.91 2.42
CA SER A 1141 -23.27 22.03 3.27
C SER A 1141 -24.52 21.71 4.12
N SER A 1142 -24.58 20.54 4.76
CA SER A 1142 -25.56 20.28 5.84
C SER A 1142 -25.07 19.28 6.89
N SER A 1143 -25.61 19.40 8.11
CA SER A 1143 -25.24 18.61 9.30
C SER A 1143 -25.89 17.22 9.38
N SER A 1144 -26.71 16.82 8.40
CA SER A 1144 -27.38 15.52 8.32
C SER A 1144 -26.54 14.42 7.64
N SER A 1145 -25.30 14.72 7.27
CA SER A 1145 -24.45 13.87 6.42
C SER A 1145 -23.92 12.60 7.11
N SER A 1146 -23.76 12.58 8.44
CA SER A 1146 -23.30 11.39 9.18
C SER A 1146 -24.33 10.26 9.17
N SER A 1147 -25.57 10.55 9.54
CA SER A 1147 -26.64 9.55 9.60
C SER A 1147 -26.98 8.97 8.23
N LYS A 1148 -26.93 9.78 7.16
CA LYS A 1148 -27.12 9.27 5.79
C LYS A 1148 -25.96 8.35 5.36
N ALA A 1149 -24.71 8.68 5.72
CA ALA A 1149 -23.55 7.82 5.45
C ALA A 1149 -23.60 6.51 6.25
N GLU A 1150 -24.04 6.52 7.51
CA GLU A 1150 -24.21 5.30 8.31
C GLU A 1150 -25.39 4.44 7.84
N SER A 1151 -26.50 5.05 7.40
CA SER A 1151 -27.62 4.33 6.78
C SER A 1151 -27.16 3.58 5.53
N VAL A 1152 -26.47 4.26 4.60
CA VAL A 1152 -25.90 3.65 3.38
C VAL A 1152 -24.86 2.58 3.73
N LYS A 1153 -24.06 2.74 4.79
CA LYS A 1153 -23.11 1.72 5.28
C LYS A 1153 -23.84 0.49 5.82
N ALA A 1154 -24.91 0.65 6.58
CA ALA A 1154 -25.72 -0.45 7.12
C ALA A 1154 -26.48 -1.20 6.02
N GLU A 1155 -26.99 -0.46 5.03
CA GLU A 1155 -27.65 -1.01 3.84
C GLU A 1155 -26.67 -1.79 2.95
N LEU A 1156 -25.50 -1.24 2.64
CA LEU A 1156 -24.43 -1.96 1.93
C LEU A 1156 -23.99 -3.22 2.69
N VAL A 1157 -23.90 -3.19 4.02
CA VAL A 1157 -23.57 -4.37 4.85
C VAL A 1157 -24.65 -5.46 4.75
N LYS A 1158 -25.94 -5.11 4.65
CA LYS A 1158 -27.00 -6.08 4.34
C LYS A 1158 -26.88 -6.63 2.91
N ILE A 1159 -26.61 -5.75 1.94
CA ILE A 1159 -26.54 -6.11 0.51
C ILE A 1159 -25.34 -7.03 0.19
N ILE A 1160 -24.21 -6.93 0.89
CA ILE A 1160 -23.06 -7.84 0.68
C ILE A 1160 -23.11 -9.14 1.50
N ALA A 1161 -24.23 -9.44 2.17
CA ALA A 1161 -24.37 -10.65 2.98
C ALA A 1161 -24.44 -11.91 2.11
N LEU A 1162 -23.52 -12.84 2.30
CA LEU A 1162 -23.40 -14.06 1.48
C LEU A 1162 -24.55 -15.04 1.69
N HIS A 1163 -24.95 -15.72 0.62
CA HIS A 1163 -26.01 -16.72 0.67
C HIS A 1163 -25.65 -17.88 1.64
N SER A 1164 -26.67 -18.45 2.30
CA SER A 1164 -26.49 -19.53 3.28
C SER A 1164 -25.82 -20.78 2.69
N ARG A 1165 -26.14 -21.11 1.43
CA ARG A 1165 -25.53 -22.20 0.62
C ARG A 1165 -24.04 -21.92 0.27
N VAL A 1166 -23.59 -20.66 0.31
CA VAL A 1166 -22.29 -20.20 -0.21
C VAL A 1166 -21.29 -19.81 0.89
N LYS A 1167 -21.76 -19.28 2.02
CA LYS A 1167 -20.89 -18.78 3.11
C LYS A 1167 -19.96 -19.82 3.75
N LYS A 1168 -20.24 -21.11 3.57
CA LYS A 1168 -19.44 -22.26 4.08
C LYS A 1168 -18.59 -22.95 2.99
N VAL A 1169 -18.37 -22.32 1.84
CA VAL A 1169 -17.47 -22.82 0.79
C VAL A 1169 -16.54 -21.73 0.29
N MET A 1170 -15.49 -22.12 -0.42
CA MET A 1170 -14.45 -21.22 -0.93
C MET A 1170 -14.90 -20.51 -2.22
N TYR A 1171 -16.03 -19.82 -2.17
CA TYR A 1171 -16.73 -19.22 -3.32
C TYR A 1171 -15.91 -18.14 -4.08
N TYR A 1172 -14.98 -17.52 -3.36
CA TYR A 1172 -13.98 -16.58 -3.86
C TYR A 1172 -12.89 -17.24 -4.74
N ALA A 1173 -12.82 -18.58 -4.76
CA ALA A 1173 -11.76 -19.37 -5.39
C ALA A 1173 -11.82 -19.50 -6.94
#